data_AF-A0A9W8A2S2-F1
#
_entry.id   AF-A0A9W8A2S2-F1
#
_cell.length_a   1.000
_cell.length_b   1.000
_cell.length_c   1.000
_cell.angle_alpha   90.00
_cell.angle_beta   90.00
_cell.angle_gamma   90.00
#
_symmetry.space_group_name_H-M   'P 1'
#
loop_
_entity.id
_entity.type
_entity.pdbx_description
1 polymer ?
#
loop_
_entity_poly.entity_id
_entity_poly.type
_entity_poly.pdbx_seq_one_letter_code
_entity_poly.pdbx_strand_id
1 'polypeptide(L)'
;MSNFYELRSQFENLSVDQSARDQNGGGSSSQPPPPPGKPYAGDGAPPPHPPQYYGQTQQQQSYPPYNYPGQYQQNVYPPPRYESQYPGGEPPGFGGGFLYPGQQSMQQRQGPYPPPPSQPEQQGWIPPPPPNYHQQGQQQPPYMQPPQQYQYQYAPQPQQQAGQRQSSQSLPPPPIPPKPMRNAESGQQQGMGDQPNPSSGSRVPEEHSANALGGQSQPTTSPIPPPPPPQQQHIQPQCTGIPLPLDQHDISPIDETEAHRQQRRDRLANPHIEFLNIKSGELVHQRFVLVYGWVPGVPESASKDATMIVEHISSDYPSVQYPAVDGYFKGLVELERGSNDINITYKTSDNGFEVSERINIRMEPNLDMPPLYISVMVGSDSEGIFDSPPDKRGPGVNDLDAAIRKLRCCVYLWQAFMAEQMYRNGFGRRTFRLEEEMIEDTMSAQDRKRRMCAKVHVLRSKRTVAEIRDKERAQQWQAPPGYERKTNETQFSLANEALDDYGGPFRPDSPHCVVCLTVDSTWDPELKVILGHAALGGGGGNRRLGVFGSHTTHAWPSCLEEVAPCFLDDTKTDTSILANDANECGQYWRAANIGMGAFLHECGHLLTLAHTPSGIMSRGFNNYNRTFMVKVIGYNGHVRQINEEGAHWHRTDIVRLRHHSLLRLPGEKCYKDLPGGTTTLPAERGLLLANPSGFTMLEGWVNGQYRWHQEYSQENFNNRRYGCCVGVCPDERTQVYPEKICIDLDSWSQRCFGFNPESDKLDIVITGRNSDTGTIEDVCKVIREGTIIGPGGVRVFKSGSFGNGILKDHRHYEVHFSGSDYPSSVDGSKYPPGIRSITIRSGSFIDGVIFTMTDGQAVQFGACAGGGETVLEVESDDELDVILINSGGWIDGLELITKKGRRSGWCGGRGGQMHVVKPPTGHIWMGLAGTGVGWLDSIQMLYAQAPGSA
;
A
#
# COMPACT_ATOMS: atom_id res chain seq x y z
N MET A 1 -8.65 37.10 4.85
CA MET A 1 -9.66 36.30 5.58
C MET A 1 -11.10 36.69 5.21
N SER A 2 -11.40 37.94 4.85
CA SER A 2 -12.72 38.39 4.36
C SER A 2 -13.23 37.62 3.14
N ASN A 3 -12.53 37.74 2.00
CA ASN A 3 -12.97 37.26 0.67
C ASN A 3 -13.19 35.73 0.61
N PHE A 4 -12.74 34.97 1.61
CA PHE A 4 -12.98 33.53 1.70
C PHE A 4 -14.45 33.19 1.99
N TYR A 5 -15.21 34.10 2.64
CA TYR A 5 -16.63 33.86 2.92
C TYR A 5 -17.54 34.09 1.71
N GLU A 6 -17.13 34.91 0.74
CA GLU A 6 -17.94 35.24 -0.45
C GLU A 6 -17.90 34.15 -1.53
N LEU A 7 -16.81 33.37 -1.61
CA LEU A 7 -16.73 32.14 -2.41
C LEU A 7 -17.73 31.05 -1.96
N ARG A 8 -18.23 31.13 -0.72
CA ARG A 8 -19.01 30.05 -0.11
C ARG A 8 -20.50 30.09 -0.42
N SER A 9 -21.10 31.28 -0.56
CA SER A 9 -22.51 31.41 -0.95
C SER A 9 -22.78 31.02 -2.41
N GLN A 10 -21.73 30.92 -3.22
CA GLN A 10 -21.80 30.57 -4.65
C GLN A 10 -21.86 29.04 -4.88
N PHE A 11 -21.70 28.22 -3.83
CA PHE A 11 -21.41 26.78 -3.95
C PHE A 11 -22.62 25.83 -3.87
N GLU A 12 -23.79 26.31 -3.44
CA GLU A 12 -24.85 25.42 -2.90
C GLU A 12 -25.73 24.70 -3.96
N ASN A 13 -25.77 25.16 -5.22
CA ASN A 13 -26.75 24.70 -6.23
C ASN A 13 -26.29 23.56 -7.16
N LEU A 14 -25.38 22.67 -6.71
CA LEU A 14 -24.77 21.63 -7.57
C LEU A 14 -25.46 20.26 -7.59
N SER A 15 -26.67 20.14 -7.04
CA SER A 15 -27.46 18.89 -7.07
C SER A 15 -28.22 18.70 -8.39
N VAL A 16 -27.58 18.11 -9.40
CA VAL A 16 -28.30 17.46 -10.50
C VAL A 16 -28.83 16.12 -9.99
N ASP A 17 -30.13 16.02 -9.80
CA ASP A 17 -30.79 14.83 -9.28
C ASP A 17 -30.66 13.65 -10.26
N GLN A 18 -30.16 12.50 -9.78
CA GLN A 18 -30.03 11.28 -10.59
C GLN A 18 -31.34 10.48 -10.68
N SER A 19 -32.40 10.85 -9.94
CA SER A 19 -33.67 10.11 -9.85
C SER A 19 -34.70 10.44 -10.95
N ALA A 20 -34.23 10.60 -12.19
CA ALA A 20 -35.07 10.86 -13.38
C ALA A 20 -35.15 9.67 -14.36
N ARG A 21 -35.10 8.43 -13.85
CA ARG A 21 -35.27 7.19 -14.64
C ARG A 21 -36.10 6.12 -13.93
N ASP A 22 -37.27 6.50 -13.42
CA ASP A 22 -38.36 5.57 -13.16
C ASP A 22 -39.72 6.27 -13.31
N GLN A 23 -40.80 5.48 -13.42
CA GLN A 23 -42.19 5.94 -13.57
C GLN A 23 -42.57 6.66 -14.89
N ASN A 24 -42.79 5.88 -15.96
CA ASN A 24 -44.14 5.68 -16.53
C ASN A 24 -44.11 4.71 -17.72
N GLY A 25 -45.01 3.72 -17.76
CA GLY A 25 -45.09 2.77 -18.88
C GLY A 25 -45.67 1.38 -18.58
N GLY A 26 -46.78 1.28 -17.83
CA GLY A 26 -47.47 -0.01 -17.66
C GLY A 26 -48.29 -0.38 -18.91
N GLY A 27 -47.99 -1.50 -19.58
CA GLY A 27 -48.73 -1.93 -20.77
C GLY A 27 -48.38 -3.31 -21.32
N SER A 28 -49.27 -4.29 -21.06
CA SER A 28 -49.50 -5.55 -21.79
C SER A 28 -48.32 -6.43 -22.26
N SER A 29 -48.37 -7.69 -21.81
CA SER A 29 -47.56 -8.82 -22.23
C SER A 29 -47.59 -9.18 -23.73
N SER A 30 -46.44 -9.65 -24.25
CA SER A 30 -46.36 -10.70 -25.27
C SER A 30 -45.00 -11.44 -25.18
N GLN A 31 -44.95 -12.72 -25.56
CA GLN A 31 -43.72 -13.53 -25.52
C GLN A 31 -42.93 -13.44 -26.84
N PRO A 32 -41.59 -13.57 -26.81
CA PRO A 32 -40.79 -13.80 -28.03
C PRO A 32 -40.93 -15.26 -28.53
N PRO A 33 -40.96 -15.51 -29.85
CA PRO A 33 -41.03 -16.85 -30.42
C PRO A 33 -39.65 -17.56 -30.44
N PRO A 34 -39.63 -18.91 -30.54
CA PRO A 34 -38.38 -19.70 -30.63
C PRO A 34 -37.72 -19.61 -32.03
N PRO A 35 -36.41 -19.90 -32.14
CA PRO A 35 -35.67 -19.78 -33.41
C PRO A 35 -35.91 -20.98 -34.36
N PRO A 36 -36.04 -20.76 -35.68
CA PRO A 36 -36.09 -21.82 -36.69
C PRO A 36 -34.68 -22.33 -37.06
N GLY A 37 -34.57 -23.62 -37.41
CA GLY A 37 -33.32 -24.29 -37.78
C GLY A 37 -32.94 -24.23 -39.28
N LYS A 38 -31.71 -24.64 -39.60
CA LYS A 38 -31.19 -24.78 -40.97
C LYS A 38 -31.69 -26.06 -41.67
N PRO A 39 -31.68 -26.09 -43.02
CA PRO A 39 -30.90 -27.14 -43.71
C PRO A 39 -30.01 -26.63 -44.89
N TYR A 40 -28.95 -27.41 -45.17
CA TYR A 40 -28.19 -27.72 -46.42
C TYR A 40 -28.40 -26.92 -47.75
N ALA A 41 -27.45 -26.83 -48.71
CA ALA A 41 -25.98 -27.09 -48.77
C ALA A 41 -25.39 -26.73 -50.17
N GLY A 42 -24.05 -26.75 -50.31
CA GLY A 42 -23.28 -26.69 -51.57
C GLY A 42 -22.95 -25.28 -52.08
N ASP A 43 -21.81 -24.99 -52.74
CA ASP A 43 -20.57 -25.77 -52.95
C ASP A 43 -19.38 -24.81 -53.19
N GLY A 44 -18.14 -25.24 -52.90
CA GLY A 44 -16.91 -24.48 -53.20
C GLY A 44 -15.74 -24.75 -52.23
N ALA A 45 -14.60 -25.21 -52.75
CA ALA A 45 -13.45 -25.69 -51.95
C ALA A 45 -12.35 -24.62 -51.68
N PRO A 46 -11.59 -24.72 -50.57
CA PRO A 46 -10.50 -23.79 -50.20
C PRO A 46 -9.16 -24.16 -50.87
N PRO A 47 -8.12 -23.32 -50.74
CA PRO A 47 -7.02 -23.70 -49.84
C PRO A 47 -6.51 -22.50 -48.99
N PRO A 48 -5.25 -22.40 -48.48
CA PRO A 48 -5.01 -22.21 -47.05
C PRO A 48 -4.48 -20.82 -46.65
N HIS A 49 -4.47 -20.50 -45.34
CA HIS A 49 -3.38 -19.85 -44.57
C HIS A 49 -3.82 -19.55 -43.11
N PRO A 50 -2.90 -19.26 -42.15
CA PRO A 50 -3.19 -19.31 -40.71
C PRO A 50 -3.74 -17.99 -40.13
N PRO A 51 -4.29 -18.02 -38.89
CA PRO A 51 -4.71 -16.80 -38.19
C PRO A 51 -3.48 -15.97 -37.75
N GLN A 52 -3.27 -14.83 -38.40
CA GLN A 52 -2.46 -13.77 -37.81
C GLN A 52 -3.27 -13.10 -36.70
N TYR A 53 -2.88 -13.29 -35.44
CA TYR A 53 -3.39 -12.49 -34.35
C TYR A 53 -2.92 -11.05 -34.53
N TYR A 54 -3.87 -10.11 -34.67
CA TYR A 54 -3.58 -8.68 -34.52
C TYR A 54 -3.20 -8.43 -33.06
N GLY A 55 -1.90 -8.39 -32.79
CA GLY A 55 -1.37 -7.97 -31.51
C GLY A 55 -1.69 -6.50 -31.28
N GLN A 56 -2.72 -6.21 -30.50
CA GLN A 56 -2.87 -4.88 -29.90
C GLN A 56 -1.68 -4.68 -28.96
N THR A 57 -0.74 -3.82 -29.34
CA THR A 57 0.24 -3.25 -28.43
C THR A 57 -0.48 -2.33 -27.45
N GLN A 58 -1.11 -2.92 -26.44
CA GLN A 58 -1.41 -2.20 -25.21
C GLN A 58 -0.09 -1.63 -24.71
N GLN A 59 -0.06 -0.32 -24.48
CA GLN A 59 1.10 0.30 -23.86
C GLN A 59 1.24 -0.25 -22.45
N GLN A 60 2.21 -1.14 -22.26
CA GLN A 60 2.76 -1.36 -20.93
C GLN A 60 3.13 0.01 -20.39
N GLN A 61 2.72 0.33 -19.16
CA GLN A 61 3.40 1.36 -18.39
C GLN A 61 4.79 0.83 -18.06
N SER A 62 5.69 0.97 -19.03
CA SER A 62 7.10 0.65 -18.89
C SER A 62 7.71 1.69 -17.96
N TYR A 63 7.66 1.39 -16.67
CA TYR A 63 8.65 1.91 -15.73
C TYR A 63 10.02 1.73 -16.40
N PRO A 64 10.83 2.80 -16.52
CA PRO A 64 12.10 2.69 -17.21
C PRO A 64 12.95 1.61 -16.54
N PRO A 65 13.75 0.84 -17.31
CA PRO A 65 14.65 -0.13 -16.72
C PRO A 65 15.62 0.60 -15.80
N TYR A 66 15.42 0.46 -14.49
CA TYR A 66 16.33 0.98 -13.47
C TYR A 66 17.63 0.17 -13.51
N ASN A 67 18.49 0.54 -14.46
CA ASN A 67 19.92 0.31 -14.33
C ASN A 67 20.34 0.76 -12.94
N TYR A 68 21.11 -0.07 -12.25
CA TYR A 68 21.91 0.35 -11.10
C TYR A 68 23.26 0.87 -11.62
N PRO A 69 23.45 2.18 -11.91
CA PRO A 69 24.79 2.74 -11.87
C PRO A 69 25.28 2.63 -10.42
N GLY A 70 26.54 2.23 -10.24
CA GLY A 70 27.13 2.16 -8.90
C GLY A 70 27.20 3.52 -8.22
N GLN A 71 27.05 3.54 -6.90
CA GLN A 71 27.29 4.69 -6.02
C GLN A 71 26.54 5.98 -6.39
N TYR A 72 25.21 5.96 -6.26
CA TYR A 72 24.56 7.18 -5.76
C TYR A 72 25.05 7.45 -4.34
N GLN A 73 25.87 8.50 -4.17
CA GLN A 73 25.99 9.18 -2.90
C GLN A 73 24.65 9.86 -2.58
N GLN A 74 23.70 9.12 -2.03
CA GLN A 74 22.65 9.75 -1.25
C GLN A 74 23.33 10.38 -0.03
N ASN A 75 23.22 11.71 0.09
CA ASN A 75 23.60 12.38 1.33
C ASN A 75 22.78 11.76 2.46
N VAL A 76 23.45 11.25 3.50
CA VAL A 76 22.80 10.70 4.69
C VAL A 76 21.89 11.78 5.26
N TYR A 77 20.57 11.56 5.19
CA TYR A 77 19.60 12.48 5.78
C TYR A 77 19.87 12.58 7.28
N PRO A 78 20.26 13.75 7.82
CA PRO A 78 20.32 13.91 9.25
C PRO A 78 18.89 13.81 9.82
N PRO A 79 18.69 13.12 10.95
CA PRO A 79 17.38 13.12 11.60
C PRO A 79 16.99 14.56 12.01
N PRO A 80 15.68 14.86 12.16
CA PRO A 80 15.26 16.11 12.76
C PRO A 80 15.93 16.29 14.12
N ARG A 81 16.52 17.46 14.38
CA ARG A 81 17.33 17.71 15.58
C ARG A 81 16.49 17.67 16.85
N TYR A 82 16.49 16.52 17.51
CA TYR A 82 16.33 16.45 18.96
C TYR A 82 17.72 16.53 19.60
N GLU A 83 17.91 17.50 20.51
CA GLU A 83 19.16 17.62 21.25
C GLU A 83 19.24 16.51 22.31
N SER A 84 20.08 15.51 22.06
CA SER A 84 20.53 14.57 23.08
C SER A 84 22.05 14.70 23.25
N GLN A 85 22.47 15.03 24.47
CA GLN A 85 23.88 15.21 24.81
C GLN A 85 24.47 13.89 25.29
N TYR A 86 25.46 13.34 24.58
CA TYR A 86 26.39 12.35 25.11
C TYR A 86 27.82 12.65 24.63
N PRO A 87 28.86 12.41 25.46
CA PRO A 87 30.23 12.80 25.17
C PRO A 87 30.91 11.82 24.19
N GLY A 88 31.89 12.32 23.45
CA GLY A 88 32.52 11.58 22.34
C GLY A 88 33.66 10.65 22.71
N GLY A 89 34.07 9.84 21.72
CA GLY A 89 35.31 9.07 21.69
C GLY A 89 35.84 8.99 20.25
N GLU A 90 37.16 9.04 20.07
CA GLU A 90 37.81 9.11 18.76
C GLU A 90 38.01 7.72 18.11
N PRO A 91 37.86 7.58 16.78
CA PRO A 91 38.35 6.43 16.03
C PRO A 91 39.82 6.61 15.59
N PRO A 92 40.68 5.57 15.63
CA PRO A 92 42.07 5.66 15.17
C PRO A 92 42.18 5.63 13.64
N GLY A 93 43.27 6.22 13.11
CA GLY A 93 43.54 6.32 11.67
C GLY A 93 44.60 5.35 11.10
N PHE A 94 45.14 5.72 9.93
CA PHE A 94 45.99 4.93 9.00
C PHE A 94 45.25 3.84 8.18
N GLY A 95 45.59 3.62 6.91
CA GLY A 95 46.49 4.40 6.04
C GLY A 95 46.85 3.71 4.71
N GLY A 96 47.03 4.51 3.64
CA GLY A 96 47.45 4.06 2.30
C GLY A 96 46.30 3.70 1.35
N GLY A 97 46.31 4.04 0.05
CA GLY A 97 47.20 4.93 -0.71
C GLY A 97 47.82 4.29 -1.95
N PHE A 98 47.27 4.57 -3.14
CA PHE A 98 47.89 4.29 -4.45
C PHE A 98 47.56 5.38 -5.47
N LEU A 99 48.47 5.61 -6.42
CA LEU A 99 48.33 6.58 -7.52
C LEU A 99 48.00 5.89 -8.84
N TYR A 100 47.34 6.61 -9.75
CA TYR A 100 47.46 6.47 -11.22
C TYR A 100 47.18 7.84 -11.90
N PRO A 101 47.50 8.06 -13.20
CA PRO A 101 48.05 9.34 -13.67
C PRO A 101 47.07 10.15 -14.54
N GLY A 102 47.46 11.40 -14.87
CA GLY A 102 46.70 12.29 -15.75
C GLY A 102 47.22 12.38 -17.20
N GLN A 103 46.91 13.51 -17.85
CA GLN A 103 47.04 13.84 -19.29
C GLN A 103 45.83 13.41 -20.16
N GLN A 104 45.35 14.18 -21.15
CA GLN A 104 45.70 15.56 -21.54
C GLN A 104 44.56 16.32 -22.26
N SER A 105 44.31 17.55 -21.79
CA SER A 105 43.89 18.79 -22.51
C SER A 105 43.28 18.77 -23.93
N MET A 106 42.23 19.58 -24.09
CA MET A 106 42.23 20.66 -25.10
C MET A 106 41.92 22.02 -24.46
N GLN A 107 42.26 23.10 -25.15
CA GLN A 107 42.19 24.51 -24.72
C GLN A 107 41.33 25.32 -25.74
N GLN A 108 40.96 26.61 -25.62
CA GLN A 108 41.35 27.71 -24.73
C GLN A 108 40.35 28.92 -24.87
N ARG A 109 40.50 29.96 -24.02
CA ARG A 109 40.05 31.39 -24.17
C ARG A 109 38.54 31.67 -24.08
N GLN A 110 38.03 32.75 -23.46
CA GLN A 110 38.56 33.78 -22.52
C GLN A 110 37.60 33.84 -21.30
N GLY A 111 37.55 34.80 -20.35
CA GLY A 111 38.18 36.11 -20.07
C GLY A 111 37.62 36.63 -18.72
N PRO A 112 38.20 37.63 -18.02
CA PRO A 112 38.13 37.70 -16.55
C PRO A 112 37.26 38.83 -15.94
N TYR A 113 36.83 38.66 -14.67
CA TYR A 113 36.52 39.75 -13.69
C TYR A 113 36.51 39.21 -12.20
N PRO A 114 36.30 40.02 -11.13
CA PRO A 114 37.14 39.97 -9.91
C PRO A 114 36.54 39.24 -8.67
N PRO A 115 37.35 39.00 -7.60
CA PRO A 115 36.90 38.35 -6.36
C PRO A 115 36.13 39.29 -5.38
N PRO A 116 35.35 38.71 -4.44
CA PRO A 116 34.58 39.46 -3.42
C PRO A 116 35.43 39.91 -2.20
N PRO A 117 34.93 40.89 -1.40
CA PRO A 117 35.68 41.53 -0.31
C PRO A 117 35.68 40.78 1.04
N SER A 118 36.57 41.23 1.93
CA SER A 118 36.88 40.67 3.26
C SER A 118 35.89 41.00 4.38
N GLN A 119 35.74 40.09 5.35
CA GLN A 119 35.13 40.34 6.67
C GLN A 119 36.14 40.95 7.66
N PRO A 120 35.69 41.71 8.68
CA PRO A 120 36.57 42.33 9.69
C PRO A 120 36.86 41.47 10.92
N GLU A 121 37.99 41.79 11.55
CA GLU A 121 38.50 41.34 12.85
C GLU A 121 37.77 42.04 14.04
N GLN A 122 37.87 41.67 15.34
CA GLN A 122 38.54 40.60 16.10
C GLN A 122 37.91 40.52 17.54
N GLN A 123 38.55 39.77 18.46
CA GLN A 123 38.34 39.72 19.93
C GLN A 123 37.15 38.87 20.43
N GLY A 124 37.25 38.07 21.50
CA GLY A 124 38.43 37.68 22.29
C GLY A 124 38.12 37.45 23.77
N TRP A 125 38.13 36.19 24.24
CA TRP A 125 38.00 35.83 25.67
C TRP A 125 38.76 34.56 26.03
N ILE A 126 39.19 34.42 27.29
CA ILE A 126 40.09 33.37 27.77
C ILE A 126 39.43 32.60 28.94
N PRO A 127 39.41 31.25 28.93
CA PRO A 127 38.89 30.46 30.05
C PRO A 127 39.92 30.29 31.19
N PRO A 128 39.48 30.15 32.46
CA PRO A 128 40.36 29.97 33.62
C PRO A 128 40.86 28.51 33.80
N PRO A 129 41.95 28.30 34.56
CA PRO A 129 42.51 26.97 34.81
C PRO A 129 41.73 26.16 35.88
N PRO A 130 41.78 24.81 35.85
CA PRO A 130 41.10 23.95 36.82
C PRO A 130 41.84 23.84 38.16
N PRO A 131 41.13 23.58 39.28
CA PRO A 131 41.73 23.32 40.60
C PRO A 131 42.35 21.92 40.70
N ASN A 132 43.28 21.73 41.64
CA ASN A 132 44.12 20.52 41.75
C ASN A 132 44.41 20.14 43.22
N TYR A 133 43.86 19.01 43.68
CA TYR A 133 44.18 18.27 44.92
C TYR A 133 43.52 16.86 44.82
N HIS A 134 44.05 15.75 45.33
CA HIS A 134 45.38 15.46 45.90
C HIS A 134 45.74 13.95 45.68
N GLN A 135 46.96 13.52 46.01
CA GLN A 135 47.47 12.16 45.72
C GLN A 135 47.39 11.19 46.91
N GLN A 136 47.19 9.89 46.62
CA GLN A 136 47.83 8.71 47.27
C GLN A 136 47.28 7.40 46.63
N GLY A 137 48.07 6.37 46.27
CA GLY A 137 49.54 6.30 46.12
C GLY A 137 50.09 4.85 46.05
N GLN A 138 50.89 4.54 45.02
CA GLN A 138 51.72 3.31 44.86
C GLN A 138 50.93 1.98 44.68
N GLN A 139 51.44 0.88 44.09
CA GLN A 139 52.81 0.46 43.75
C GLN A 139 52.82 -0.53 42.54
N GLN A 140 53.96 -0.75 41.87
CA GLN A 140 54.31 -1.84 40.92
C GLN A 140 55.69 -2.41 41.36
N PRO A 141 56.35 -3.44 40.73
CA PRO A 141 56.02 -4.40 39.63
C PRO A 141 56.16 -5.87 40.19
N PRO A 142 56.60 -6.99 39.50
CA PRO A 142 57.07 -7.21 38.12
C PRO A 142 56.65 -8.53 37.38
N TYR A 143 57.21 -8.69 36.17
CA TYR A 143 57.11 -9.79 35.20
C TYR A 143 57.61 -11.18 35.68
N MET A 144 57.05 -12.28 35.12
CA MET A 144 57.82 -13.32 34.39
C MET A 144 56.94 -14.27 33.54
N GLN A 145 57.51 -15.35 32.95
CA GLN A 145 57.02 -16.08 31.75
C GLN A 145 56.61 -17.57 32.00
N PRO A 146 56.07 -18.32 31.00
CA PRO A 146 55.30 -19.57 31.19
C PRO A 146 56.11 -20.87 31.15
N PRO A 147 55.48 -22.06 31.37
CA PRO A 147 55.55 -23.12 30.35
C PRO A 147 54.34 -24.11 30.24
N GLN A 148 54.27 -24.79 29.08
CA GLN A 148 53.92 -26.22 28.77
C GLN A 148 52.78 -26.98 29.52
N GLN A 149 51.85 -27.78 28.94
CA GLN A 149 51.82 -28.86 27.91
C GLN A 149 51.66 -30.29 28.54
N TYR A 150 51.16 -31.28 27.74
CA TYR A 150 50.87 -32.72 28.04
C TYR A 150 49.55 -33.09 28.78
N GLN A 151 49.02 -34.34 28.74
CA GLN A 151 48.67 -35.27 27.62
C GLN A 151 47.73 -36.41 28.11
N TYR A 152 47.00 -37.07 27.19
CA TYR A 152 46.06 -38.21 27.35
C TYR A 152 46.44 -39.42 28.25
N GLN A 153 45.42 -40.01 28.90
CA GLN A 153 45.17 -41.47 29.14
C GLN A 153 43.74 -41.66 29.75
N TYR A 154 43.00 -42.78 29.65
CA TYR A 154 42.92 -43.88 28.66
C TYR A 154 41.57 -44.66 28.82
N ALA A 155 41.31 -45.73 28.05
CA ALA A 155 40.07 -46.56 28.08
C ALA A 155 40.20 -47.85 28.93
N PRO A 156 39.12 -48.66 29.12
CA PRO A 156 38.99 -49.86 28.26
C PRO A 156 37.54 -50.31 27.90
N GLN A 157 37.44 -51.19 26.88
CA GLN A 157 36.28 -52.06 26.56
C GLN A 157 36.50 -53.50 27.06
N PRO A 158 35.46 -54.35 27.02
CA PRO A 158 35.59 -55.76 26.62
C PRO A 158 34.83 -56.10 25.32
N GLN A 159 35.18 -57.22 24.67
CA GLN A 159 34.79 -57.59 23.30
C GLN A 159 33.95 -58.89 23.21
N GLN A 160 33.61 -59.24 21.95
CA GLN A 160 33.14 -60.54 21.41
C GLN A 160 31.62 -60.77 21.37
N GLN A 161 31.06 -61.58 20.46
CA GLN A 161 31.69 -62.41 19.41
C GLN A 161 30.98 -62.24 18.03
N ALA A 162 31.16 -63.18 17.09
CA ALA A 162 30.61 -63.12 15.72
C ALA A 162 30.03 -64.48 15.25
N GLY A 163 29.15 -64.46 14.25
CA GLY A 163 28.57 -65.67 13.64
C GLY A 163 28.03 -65.43 12.23
N GLN A 164 28.10 -66.46 11.36
CA GLN A 164 27.66 -66.42 9.96
C GLN A 164 26.59 -67.49 9.69
N ARG A 165 25.59 -67.20 8.81
CA ARG A 165 25.27 -67.98 7.58
C ARG A 165 23.92 -67.60 6.91
N GLN A 166 24.02 -67.17 5.64
CA GLN A 166 23.24 -67.53 4.43
C GLN A 166 21.71 -67.83 4.45
N SER A 167 21.05 -67.36 3.37
CA SER A 167 19.78 -67.83 2.72
C SER A 167 18.44 -67.66 3.49
N SER A 168 17.29 -67.40 2.86
CA SER A 168 16.95 -67.01 1.45
C SER A 168 15.46 -66.63 1.32
N GLN A 169 15.07 -65.90 0.24
CA GLN A 169 13.67 -65.61 -0.21
C GLN A 169 12.86 -64.67 0.74
N SER A 170 11.86 -63.88 0.29
CA SER A 170 11.43 -63.39 -1.04
C SER A 170 10.51 -62.16 -0.90
N LEU A 171 10.48 -61.24 -1.87
CA LEU A 171 9.67 -60.00 -1.85
C LEU A 171 8.22 -60.19 -2.37
N PRO A 172 7.24 -59.47 -1.81
CA PRO A 172 5.98 -59.10 -2.49
C PRO A 172 5.98 -57.61 -2.98
N PRO A 173 5.17 -57.25 -3.99
CA PRO A 173 5.18 -55.93 -4.65
C PRO A 173 4.20 -54.88 -4.03
N PRO A 174 4.33 -53.58 -4.39
CA PRO A 174 3.46 -52.50 -3.90
C PRO A 174 2.08 -52.41 -4.61
N PRO A 175 1.08 -51.74 -3.99
CA PRO A 175 -0.27 -51.59 -4.56
C PRO A 175 -0.39 -50.49 -5.64
N ILE A 176 -1.38 -50.65 -6.52
CA ILE A 176 -1.70 -49.79 -7.67
C ILE A 176 -3.07 -49.09 -7.43
N PRO A 177 -3.27 -47.81 -7.83
CA PRO A 177 -4.46 -47.04 -7.44
C PRO A 177 -5.69 -47.27 -8.36
N PRO A 178 -6.91 -47.03 -7.86
CA PRO A 178 -8.14 -47.07 -8.66
C PRO A 178 -8.48 -45.72 -9.34
N LYS A 179 -9.04 -45.79 -10.55
CA LYS A 179 -9.95 -44.77 -11.13
C LYS A 179 -11.24 -45.48 -11.64
N PRO A 180 -12.21 -44.86 -12.34
CA PRO A 180 -13.59 -44.90 -11.85
C PRO A 180 -14.55 -45.65 -12.78
N MET A 181 -15.75 -45.99 -12.26
CA MET A 181 -16.87 -46.43 -13.11
C MET A 181 -18.19 -45.79 -12.67
N ARG A 182 -18.96 -45.35 -13.68
CA ARG A 182 -20.42 -45.23 -13.61
C ARG A 182 -21.02 -46.59 -14.00
N ASN A 183 -22.20 -46.92 -13.48
CA ASN A 183 -23.43 -47.01 -14.30
C ASN A 183 -24.66 -47.22 -13.40
N ALA A 184 -25.84 -47.11 -14.00
CA ALA A 184 -27.14 -47.28 -13.35
C ALA A 184 -28.06 -48.11 -14.27
N GLU A 185 -29.05 -48.80 -13.68
CA GLU A 185 -30.35 -49.21 -14.25
C GLU A 185 -31.09 -50.02 -13.15
N SER A 186 -32.27 -49.61 -12.69
CA SER A 186 -33.63 -49.88 -13.21
C SER A 186 -34.25 -51.19 -12.64
N GLY A 187 -35.55 -51.28 -12.32
CA GLY A 187 -36.64 -50.30 -12.41
C GLY A 187 -37.99 -50.85 -11.84
N GLN A 188 -39.13 -50.36 -12.37
CA GLN A 188 -40.54 -50.66 -12.02
C GLN A 188 -41.13 -49.96 -10.75
N GLN A 189 -42.45 -49.71 -10.63
CA GLN A 189 -43.43 -49.06 -11.53
C GLN A 189 -44.75 -48.71 -10.76
N GLN A 190 -45.59 -47.80 -11.29
CA GLN A 190 -46.97 -47.41 -10.82
C GLN A 190 -47.05 -46.58 -9.51
N GLY A 191 -47.99 -45.64 -9.29
CA GLY A 191 -48.86 -44.91 -10.24
C GLY A 191 -50.14 -44.26 -9.65
N MET A 192 -50.21 -42.91 -9.56
CA MET A 192 -51.41 -42.03 -9.27
C MET A 192 -52.10 -42.19 -7.89
N GLY A 193 -52.84 -41.21 -7.32
CA GLY A 193 -53.13 -39.80 -7.68
C GLY A 193 -54.02 -39.06 -6.65
N ASP A 194 -54.32 -37.78 -6.91
CA ASP A 194 -55.40 -36.90 -6.37
C ASP A 194 -55.45 -36.34 -4.91
N GLN A 195 -56.18 -35.22 -4.80
CA GLN A 195 -56.59 -34.40 -3.63
C GLN A 195 -58.09 -34.71 -3.24
N PRO A 196 -58.76 -34.16 -2.17
CA PRO A 196 -58.51 -32.89 -1.44
C PRO A 196 -58.75 -32.89 0.11
N ASN A 197 -58.77 -31.68 0.70
CA ASN A 197 -59.08 -31.28 2.09
C ASN A 197 -60.62 -31.30 2.38
N PRO A 198 -61.19 -31.31 3.63
CA PRO A 198 -61.24 -30.08 4.50
C PRO A 198 -61.52 -30.21 6.05
N SER A 199 -61.17 -29.15 6.83
CA SER A 199 -61.90 -28.57 8.02
C SER A 199 -62.21 -29.42 9.29
N SER A 200 -62.36 -28.92 10.55
CA SER A 200 -62.45 -27.59 11.22
C SER A 200 -61.94 -27.70 12.69
N GLY A 201 -62.18 -26.85 13.73
CA GLY A 201 -63.04 -25.67 13.95
C GLY A 201 -63.17 -25.25 15.46
N SER A 202 -64.16 -24.39 15.77
CA SER A 202 -64.76 -24.02 17.09
C SER A 202 -64.08 -23.08 18.13
N ARG A 203 -64.78 -21.93 18.34
CA ARG A 203 -64.68 -20.86 19.36
C ARG A 203 -65.51 -21.21 20.64
N VAL A 204 -65.82 -20.39 21.67
CA VAL A 204 -65.87 -18.91 21.98
C VAL A 204 -65.47 -18.68 23.49
N PRO A 205 -65.82 -17.65 24.34
CA PRO A 205 -66.77 -16.50 24.29
C PRO A 205 -66.16 -15.10 24.64
N GLU A 206 -67.01 -14.09 24.94
CA GLU A 206 -66.68 -12.70 25.36
C GLU A 206 -67.71 -12.15 26.41
N GLU A 207 -67.51 -10.88 26.83
CA GLU A 207 -68.44 -9.90 27.45
C GLU A 207 -68.76 -9.88 28.98
N HIS A 208 -68.48 -8.74 29.66
CA HIS A 208 -69.47 -7.74 30.18
C HIS A 208 -68.88 -6.75 31.24
N SER A 209 -69.64 -5.70 31.62
CA SER A 209 -69.15 -4.48 32.31
C SER A 209 -70.06 -3.99 33.47
N ALA A 210 -69.53 -3.32 34.51
CA ALA A 210 -70.29 -2.36 35.38
C ALA A 210 -69.42 -1.51 36.35
N ASN A 211 -69.97 -0.35 36.77
CA ASN A 211 -69.42 0.66 37.71
C ASN A 211 -69.61 0.23 39.22
N ALA A 212 -69.20 0.94 40.30
CA ALA A 212 -69.13 2.40 40.51
C ALA A 212 -68.44 2.92 41.82
N LEU A 213 -68.13 4.24 41.80
CA LEU A 213 -68.12 5.24 42.91
C LEU A 213 -67.09 5.21 44.08
N GLY A 214 -66.38 6.34 44.27
CA GLY A 214 -65.82 6.77 45.56
C GLY A 214 -64.73 7.87 45.53
N GLY A 215 -65.03 9.10 46.00
CA GLY A 215 -64.02 10.10 46.42
C GLY A 215 -63.80 11.36 45.54
N GLN A 216 -63.59 12.52 46.18
CA GLN A 216 -63.20 13.84 45.62
C GLN A 216 -61.87 14.28 46.29
N SER A 217 -61.06 15.30 45.90
CA SER A 217 -61.29 16.54 45.14
C SER A 217 -60.01 17.05 44.41
N GLN A 218 -60.16 18.11 43.59
CA GLN A 218 -59.18 18.84 42.74
C GLN A 218 -58.37 19.95 43.48
N PRO A 219 -57.49 20.77 42.81
CA PRO A 219 -56.54 20.53 41.69
C PRO A 219 -55.16 21.26 41.85
N THR A 220 -54.24 21.14 40.88
CA THR A 220 -53.41 22.27 40.34
C THR A 220 -52.75 21.91 38.99
N THR A 221 -52.15 22.89 38.30
CA THR A 221 -51.87 22.85 36.84
C THR A 221 -50.39 22.86 36.43
N SER A 222 -50.04 22.13 35.36
CA SER A 222 -49.02 22.50 34.36
C SER A 222 -49.10 21.57 33.12
N PRO A 223 -48.87 22.08 31.88
CA PRO A 223 -48.87 21.25 30.67
C PRO A 223 -47.54 20.51 30.48
N ILE A 224 -47.61 19.27 30.01
CA ILE A 224 -46.44 18.43 29.69
C ILE A 224 -46.18 18.48 28.17
N PRO A 225 -44.93 18.65 27.70
CA PRO A 225 -44.62 18.63 26.26
C PRO A 225 -44.79 17.22 25.64
N PRO A 226 -45.03 17.11 24.32
CA PRO A 226 -45.17 15.82 23.66
C PRO A 226 -43.87 15.00 23.69
N PRO A 227 -43.93 13.66 23.70
CA PRO A 227 -42.75 12.81 23.70
C PRO A 227 -41.97 12.93 22.38
N PRO A 228 -40.63 12.75 22.40
CA PRO A 228 -39.81 12.77 21.19
C PRO A 228 -40.15 11.57 20.27
N PRO A 229 -39.97 11.70 18.95
CA PRO A 229 -40.18 10.60 18.01
C PRO A 229 -39.21 9.44 18.26
N PRO A 230 -39.60 8.20 17.94
CA PRO A 230 -38.79 7.01 18.23
C PRO A 230 -37.46 7.04 17.49
N GLN A 231 -36.37 6.93 18.25
CA GLN A 231 -35.02 6.80 17.69
C GLN A 231 -34.90 5.49 16.90
N GLN A 232 -34.74 5.60 15.58
CA GLN A 232 -34.31 4.45 14.77
C GLN A 232 -32.90 4.07 15.21
N GLN A 233 -32.76 2.88 15.82
CA GLN A 233 -31.46 2.34 16.21
C GLN A 233 -30.68 1.92 14.96
N HIS A 234 -29.92 2.87 14.40
CA HIS A 234 -28.86 2.55 13.47
C HIS A 234 -27.82 1.67 14.19
N ILE A 235 -27.86 0.37 13.93
CA ILE A 235 -26.81 -0.56 14.32
C ILE A 235 -25.57 -0.23 13.48
N GLN A 236 -24.76 0.71 13.96
CA GLN A 236 -23.40 0.87 13.47
C GLN A 236 -22.60 -0.37 13.87
N PRO A 237 -21.83 -0.99 12.96
CA PRO A 237 -20.82 -1.97 13.36
C PRO A 237 -19.80 -1.24 14.25
N GLN A 238 -19.75 -1.61 15.53
CA GLN A 238 -18.81 -1.00 16.47
C GLN A 238 -17.39 -1.41 16.08
N CYS A 239 -16.61 -0.48 15.53
CA CYS A 239 -15.16 -0.64 15.42
C CYS A 239 -14.57 -0.64 16.84
N THR A 240 -14.48 -1.82 17.46
CA THR A 240 -13.90 -2.02 18.80
C THR A 240 -12.37 -1.94 18.76
N GLY A 241 -11.89 -0.76 18.39
CA GLY A 241 -10.49 -0.36 18.36
C GLY A 241 -10.43 1.16 18.38
N ILE A 242 -10.40 1.73 19.58
CA ILE A 242 -10.08 3.16 19.76
C ILE A 242 -8.65 3.34 19.22
N PRO A 243 -8.42 4.21 18.21
CA PRO A 243 -7.08 4.53 17.77
C PRO A 243 -6.25 5.04 18.94
N LEU A 244 -5.02 4.54 19.09
CA LEU A 244 -4.01 5.34 19.77
C LEU A 244 -3.85 6.64 18.95
N PRO A 245 -3.87 7.83 19.58
CA PRO A 245 -3.38 9.03 18.95
C PRO A 245 -1.95 8.80 18.43
N LEU A 246 -1.57 9.46 17.33
CA LEU A 246 -0.21 9.39 16.76
C LEU A 246 0.87 9.86 17.77
N ASP A 247 0.43 10.62 18.75
CA ASP A 247 1.12 11.15 19.92
C ASP A 247 1.19 10.18 21.13
N GLN A 248 0.73 8.92 20.98
CA GLN A 248 0.86 7.84 21.99
C GLN A 248 1.76 6.66 21.55
N HIS A 249 2.74 6.92 20.66
CA HIS A 249 3.83 5.97 20.41
C HIS A 249 4.82 5.94 21.58
N ASP A 250 4.55 5.01 22.49
CA ASP A 250 4.98 5.03 23.90
C ASP A 250 4.40 6.24 24.68
N ILE A 251 4.15 6.08 25.97
CA ILE A 251 3.61 7.17 26.81
C ILE A 251 4.74 8.17 27.04
N SER A 252 4.72 9.28 26.29
CA SER A 252 5.70 10.36 26.44
C SER A 252 5.55 11.01 27.83
N PRO A 253 6.60 11.01 28.69
CA PRO A 253 6.51 11.45 30.09
C PRO A 253 6.66 12.97 30.21
N ILE A 254 5.85 13.72 29.45
CA ILE A 254 5.81 15.18 29.46
C ILE A 254 4.48 15.59 30.12
N ASP A 255 4.56 16.41 31.17
CA ASP A 255 3.45 16.82 32.04
C ASP A 255 2.71 15.70 32.80
N GLU A 256 3.46 14.83 33.50
CA GLU A 256 2.88 14.02 34.58
C GLU A 256 2.37 14.91 35.74
N THR A 257 1.03 14.98 35.85
CA THR A 257 0.31 15.57 36.98
C THR A 257 0.62 14.86 38.30
N GLU A 258 0.43 15.55 39.43
CA GLU A 258 0.64 14.96 40.77
C GLU A 258 -0.23 13.70 41.00
N ALA A 259 -1.40 13.62 40.37
CA ALA A 259 -2.25 12.43 40.37
C ALA A 259 -1.61 11.25 39.61
N HIS A 260 -1.02 11.48 38.44
CA HIS A 260 -0.24 10.45 37.72
C HIS A 260 0.98 10.02 38.53
N ARG A 261 1.68 10.94 39.21
CA ARG A 261 2.82 10.61 40.09
C ARG A 261 2.41 9.73 41.27
N GLN A 262 1.26 10.01 41.89
CA GLN A 262 0.75 9.15 42.96
C GLN A 262 0.33 7.79 42.42
N GLN A 263 -0.39 7.73 41.29
CA GLN A 263 -0.74 6.47 40.65
C GLN A 263 0.51 5.66 40.24
N ARG A 264 1.58 6.33 39.79
CA ARG A 264 2.90 5.72 39.51
C ARG A 264 3.54 5.16 40.79
N ARG A 265 3.45 5.85 41.93
CA ARG A 265 3.90 5.31 43.25
C ARG A 265 3.09 4.09 43.68
N ASP A 266 1.77 4.12 43.49
CA ASP A 266 0.89 3.02 43.90
C ASP A 266 1.11 1.78 43.00
N ARG A 267 1.34 1.97 41.69
CA ARG A 267 1.74 0.90 40.75
C ARG A 267 3.10 0.27 41.09
N LEU A 268 4.04 1.03 41.68
CA LEU A 268 5.33 0.52 42.14
C LEU A 268 5.20 -0.36 43.41
N ALA A 269 4.05 -0.36 44.10
CA ALA A 269 3.84 -1.12 45.33
C ALA A 269 3.29 -2.55 45.09
N ASN A 270 2.80 -2.86 43.88
CA ASN A 270 2.35 -4.21 43.52
C ASN A 270 2.66 -4.49 42.04
N PRO A 271 3.65 -5.35 41.72
CA PRO A 271 4.02 -5.64 40.34
C PRO A 271 2.89 -6.36 39.61
N HIS A 272 2.61 -5.89 38.39
CA HIS A 272 1.60 -6.42 37.47
C HIS A 272 2.08 -6.15 36.04
N ILE A 273 1.45 -6.78 35.05
CA ILE A 273 1.79 -6.57 33.64
C ILE A 273 0.82 -5.56 33.03
N GLU A 274 1.35 -4.46 32.51
CA GLU A 274 0.62 -3.52 31.65
C GLU A 274 0.77 -3.94 30.18
N PHE A 275 -0.32 -4.44 29.57
CA PHE A 275 -0.37 -4.69 28.13
C PHE A 275 -0.56 -3.36 27.39
N LEU A 276 0.41 -2.98 26.56
CA LEU A 276 0.49 -1.64 25.96
C LEU A 276 -0.18 -1.55 24.58
N ASN A 277 -0.32 -2.67 23.86
CA ASN A 277 -0.88 -2.68 22.51
C ASN A 277 -2.15 -3.54 22.33
N ILE A 278 -2.60 -4.31 23.33
CA ILE A 278 -3.73 -5.24 23.18
C ILE A 278 -4.60 -5.29 24.44
N LYS A 279 -5.91 -5.49 24.25
CA LYS A 279 -6.91 -5.55 25.32
C LYS A 279 -7.54 -6.93 25.43
N SER A 280 -7.89 -7.33 26.66
CA SER A 280 -8.58 -8.60 26.89
C SER A 280 -9.96 -8.61 26.21
N GLY A 281 -10.26 -9.66 25.44
CA GLY A 281 -11.46 -9.80 24.61
C GLY A 281 -11.38 -9.13 23.23
N GLU A 282 -10.25 -8.50 22.86
CA GLU A 282 -10.01 -7.91 21.53
C GLU A 282 -10.13 -8.98 20.41
N LEU A 283 -10.62 -8.56 19.24
CA LEU A 283 -10.81 -9.43 18.07
C LEU A 283 -9.70 -9.17 17.04
N VAL A 284 -9.04 -10.24 16.60
CA VAL A 284 -7.98 -10.22 15.57
C VAL A 284 -8.29 -11.20 14.44
N HIS A 285 -7.57 -11.07 13.32
CA HIS A 285 -7.81 -11.83 12.08
C HIS A 285 -6.59 -12.62 11.58
N GLN A 286 -5.59 -12.80 12.47
CA GLN A 286 -4.31 -13.43 12.18
C GLN A 286 -3.91 -14.42 13.29
N ARG A 287 -3.22 -15.51 12.92
CA ARG A 287 -2.79 -16.59 13.84
C ARG A 287 -1.74 -16.13 14.85
N PHE A 288 -0.90 -15.15 14.50
CA PHE A 288 0.15 -14.63 15.38
C PHE A 288 -0.05 -13.15 15.65
N VAL A 289 -0.11 -12.78 16.93
CA VAL A 289 -0.20 -11.40 17.39
C VAL A 289 1.07 -11.02 18.14
N LEU A 290 1.68 -9.91 17.76
CA LEU A 290 2.71 -9.30 18.59
C LEU A 290 2.06 -8.66 19.82
N VAL A 291 2.42 -9.14 21.01
CA VAL A 291 2.08 -8.49 22.28
C VAL A 291 3.28 -7.67 22.76
N TYR A 292 3.03 -6.41 23.09
CA TYR A 292 3.98 -5.49 23.70
C TYR A 292 3.46 -5.08 25.08
N GLY A 293 4.32 -5.11 26.09
CA GLY A 293 3.94 -4.75 27.44
C GLY A 293 5.12 -4.36 28.33
N TRP A 294 4.78 -3.93 29.54
CA TRP A 294 5.71 -3.42 30.54
C TRP A 294 5.31 -3.87 31.95
N VAL A 295 6.30 -4.06 32.82
CA VAL A 295 6.13 -4.31 34.25
C VAL A 295 6.66 -3.12 35.05
N PRO A 296 5.79 -2.32 35.70
CA PRO A 296 6.23 -1.26 36.59
C PRO A 296 7.08 -1.80 37.76
N GLY A 297 8.19 -1.12 38.06
CA GLY A 297 8.95 -1.34 39.30
C GLY A 297 9.99 -2.46 39.28
N VAL A 298 10.27 -3.08 38.13
CA VAL A 298 11.41 -4.00 38.00
C VAL A 298 12.74 -3.26 38.31
N PRO A 299 13.58 -3.75 39.23
CA PRO A 299 14.87 -3.13 39.51
C PRO A 299 15.87 -3.25 38.35
N GLU A 300 16.58 -2.16 38.01
CA GLU A 300 17.64 -2.14 36.97
C GLU A 300 18.78 -3.17 37.22
N SER A 301 18.96 -3.60 38.48
CA SER A 301 19.93 -4.65 38.84
C SER A 301 19.49 -6.05 38.43
N ALA A 302 18.18 -6.29 38.24
CA ALA A 302 17.59 -7.58 37.90
C ALA A 302 17.09 -7.65 36.43
N SER A 303 17.20 -6.55 35.68
CA SER A 303 16.49 -6.37 34.40
C SER A 303 17.24 -6.77 33.13
N LYS A 304 18.54 -7.09 33.22
CA LYS A 304 19.41 -7.25 32.03
C LYS A 304 19.20 -8.54 31.24
N ASP A 305 18.78 -9.59 31.95
CA ASP A 305 18.48 -10.92 31.43
C ASP A 305 17.17 -11.40 32.07
N ALA A 306 16.06 -10.78 31.67
CA ALA A 306 14.72 -11.22 31.99
C ALA A 306 14.09 -11.94 30.78
N THR A 307 12.99 -12.65 31.03
CA THR A 307 12.27 -13.45 30.03
C THR A 307 10.77 -13.26 30.17
N MET A 308 10.09 -13.09 29.03
CA MET A 308 8.65 -13.24 28.87
C MET A 308 8.36 -14.69 28.48
N ILE A 309 7.48 -15.34 29.21
CA ILE A 309 6.97 -16.70 28.90
C ILE A 309 5.51 -16.57 28.49
N VAL A 310 5.15 -17.22 27.37
CA VAL A 310 3.78 -17.34 26.86
C VAL A 310 3.31 -18.77 27.09
N GLU A 311 2.18 -18.95 27.76
CA GLU A 311 1.56 -20.26 28.02
C GLU A 311 0.06 -20.23 27.72
N HIS A 312 -0.46 -21.23 27.02
CA HIS A 312 -1.89 -21.36 26.74
C HIS A 312 -2.57 -22.17 27.83
N ILE A 313 -3.68 -21.65 28.37
CA ILE A 313 -4.43 -22.29 29.47
C ILE A 313 -5.43 -23.32 28.93
N SER A 314 -6.01 -23.05 27.75
CA SER A 314 -7.19 -23.74 27.23
C SER A 314 -6.93 -24.55 25.94
N SER A 315 -5.72 -24.50 25.38
CA SER A 315 -5.32 -25.24 24.16
C SER A 315 -3.97 -25.93 24.36
N ASP A 316 -3.51 -26.68 23.36
CA ASP A 316 -2.39 -27.64 23.50
C ASP A 316 -1.04 -27.15 22.97
N TYR A 317 -0.92 -25.84 22.74
CA TYR A 317 0.32 -25.19 22.31
C TYR A 317 1.44 -25.35 23.35
N PRO A 318 2.69 -25.60 22.93
CA PRO A 318 3.84 -25.56 23.81
C PRO A 318 4.17 -24.11 24.21
N SER A 319 4.76 -23.92 25.39
CA SER A 319 5.13 -22.59 25.85
C SER A 319 6.34 -22.03 25.08
N VAL A 320 6.35 -20.72 24.86
CA VAL A 320 7.38 -20.01 24.10
C VAL A 320 7.96 -18.88 24.93
N GLN A 321 9.25 -18.63 24.78
CA GLN A 321 10.01 -17.67 25.59
C GLN A 321 10.65 -16.58 24.71
N TYR A 322 10.55 -15.33 25.16
CA TYR A 322 11.11 -14.16 24.48
C TYR A 322 11.98 -13.33 25.45
N PRO A 323 13.12 -12.77 25.02
CA PRO A 323 13.94 -11.90 25.87
C PRO A 323 13.17 -10.66 26.33
N ALA A 324 13.31 -10.33 27.61
CA ALA A 324 12.75 -9.14 28.25
C ALA A 324 13.87 -8.28 28.86
N VAL A 325 13.69 -6.96 28.87
CA VAL A 325 14.70 -5.99 29.35
C VAL A 325 13.99 -4.79 29.99
N ASP A 326 14.46 -4.35 31.17
CA ASP A 326 13.97 -3.17 31.90
C ASP A 326 12.46 -3.16 32.20
N GLY A 327 11.90 -4.35 32.43
CA GLY A 327 10.46 -4.55 32.61
C GLY A 327 9.66 -4.61 31.30
N TYR A 328 10.25 -4.23 30.16
CA TYR A 328 9.62 -4.29 28.85
C TYR A 328 9.78 -5.67 28.19
N PHE A 329 8.76 -6.08 27.44
CA PHE A 329 8.79 -7.28 26.63
C PHE A 329 8.05 -7.10 25.30
N LYS A 330 8.49 -7.86 24.30
CA LYS A 330 7.78 -8.09 23.04
C LYS A 330 7.81 -9.59 22.77
N GLY A 331 6.70 -10.15 22.32
CA GLY A 331 6.59 -11.57 22.02
C GLY A 331 5.43 -11.86 21.09
N LEU A 332 5.55 -12.92 20.28
CA LEU A 332 4.47 -13.39 19.42
C LEU A 332 3.62 -14.40 20.19
N VAL A 333 2.35 -14.09 20.34
CA VAL A 333 1.34 -14.99 20.89
C VAL A 333 0.60 -15.64 19.74
N GLU A 334 0.60 -16.96 19.75
CA GLU A 334 -0.12 -17.80 18.79
C GLU A 334 -1.59 -17.98 19.21
N LEU A 335 -2.49 -18.11 18.23
CA LEU A 335 -3.94 -18.10 18.45
C LEU A 335 -4.66 -19.16 17.59
N GLU A 336 -5.51 -19.95 18.23
CA GLU A 336 -6.56 -20.74 17.58
C GLU A 336 -7.81 -19.90 17.29
N ARG A 337 -8.62 -20.38 16.34
CA ARG A 337 -9.91 -19.75 16.00
C ARG A 337 -10.87 -19.87 17.19
N GLY A 338 -11.46 -18.75 17.60
CA GLY A 338 -12.33 -18.66 18.76
C GLY A 338 -11.70 -17.85 19.89
N SER A 339 -11.75 -18.38 21.10
CA SER A 339 -11.30 -17.70 22.34
C SER A 339 -10.02 -18.34 22.86
N ASN A 340 -8.97 -17.54 23.03
CA ASN A 340 -7.68 -17.99 23.53
C ASN A 340 -7.43 -17.37 24.90
N ASP A 341 -7.23 -18.21 25.92
CA ASP A 341 -6.84 -17.75 27.26
C ASP A 341 -5.35 -18.00 27.45
N ILE A 342 -4.57 -16.92 27.51
CA ILE A 342 -3.11 -16.96 27.59
C ILE A 342 -2.66 -16.44 28.97
N ASN A 343 -1.77 -17.17 29.61
CA ASN A 343 -0.96 -16.71 30.73
C ASN A 343 0.34 -16.12 30.18
N ILE A 344 0.69 -14.90 30.58
CA ILE A 344 1.96 -14.26 30.24
C ILE A 344 2.71 -14.01 31.53
N THR A 345 3.91 -14.55 31.65
CA THR A 345 4.76 -14.44 32.83
C THR A 345 6.04 -13.68 32.49
N TYR A 346 6.35 -12.64 33.25
CA TYR A 346 7.65 -11.95 33.24
C TYR A 346 8.49 -12.48 34.40
N LYS A 347 9.73 -12.89 34.13
CA LYS A 347 10.63 -13.52 35.11
C LYS A 347 12.07 -13.01 34.97
N THR A 348 12.76 -12.79 36.08
CA THR A 348 14.19 -12.44 36.11
C THR A 348 15.09 -13.68 36.27
N SER A 349 16.28 -13.65 35.67
CA SER A 349 17.24 -14.77 35.67
C SER A 349 17.78 -15.17 37.05
N ASP A 350 17.71 -14.29 38.04
CA ASP A 350 18.07 -14.56 39.43
C ASP A 350 16.98 -15.32 40.23
N ASN A 351 15.81 -15.57 39.62
CA ASN A 351 14.58 -16.08 40.26
C ASN A 351 14.06 -15.20 41.41
N GLY A 352 14.53 -13.96 41.54
CA GLY A 352 14.11 -13.03 42.60
C GLY A 352 12.78 -12.34 42.33
N PHE A 353 12.37 -12.23 41.06
CA PHE A 353 11.17 -11.53 40.64
C PHE A 353 10.43 -12.29 39.53
N GLU A 354 9.15 -12.56 39.76
CA GLU A 354 8.24 -13.22 38.81
C GLU A 354 6.84 -12.62 38.97
N VAL A 355 6.19 -12.32 37.85
CA VAL A 355 4.82 -11.80 37.81
C VAL A 355 4.09 -12.37 36.59
N SER A 356 2.83 -12.76 36.77
CA SER A 356 2.01 -13.34 35.70
C SER A 356 0.66 -12.64 35.61
N GLU A 357 0.19 -12.40 34.39
CA GLU A 357 -1.14 -11.90 34.09
C GLU A 357 -1.81 -12.70 32.99
N ARG A 358 -3.15 -12.71 33.00
CA ARG A 358 -3.96 -13.42 32.01
C ARG A 358 -4.60 -12.46 31.01
N ILE A 359 -4.51 -12.81 29.73
CA ILE A 359 -5.20 -12.10 28.65
C ILE A 359 -6.05 -13.08 27.83
N ASN A 360 -7.29 -12.69 27.55
CA ASN A 360 -8.15 -13.37 26.59
C ASN A 360 -8.00 -12.67 25.23
N ILE A 361 -7.77 -13.42 24.15
CA ILE A 361 -7.71 -12.88 22.79
C ILE A 361 -8.62 -13.70 21.88
N ARG A 362 -9.49 -13.04 21.11
CA ARG A 362 -10.38 -13.70 20.15
C ARG A 362 -9.80 -13.61 18.74
N MET A 363 -9.70 -14.74 18.05
CA MET A 363 -9.23 -14.79 16.65
C MET A 363 -10.30 -15.39 15.75
N GLU A 364 -10.61 -14.71 14.64
CA GLU A 364 -11.50 -15.21 13.60
C GLU A 364 -10.91 -14.84 12.23
N PRO A 365 -10.52 -15.80 11.37
CA PRO A 365 -9.85 -15.50 10.11
C PRO A 365 -10.80 -14.81 9.13
N ASN A 366 -10.35 -13.75 8.46
CA ASN A 366 -11.17 -13.01 7.49
C ASN A 366 -11.26 -13.74 6.13
N LEU A 367 -12.02 -14.83 6.09
CA LEU A 367 -12.11 -15.75 4.94
C LEU A 367 -12.79 -15.14 3.70
N ASP A 368 -13.61 -14.09 3.87
CA ASP A 368 -14.28 -13.35 2.79
C ASP A 368 -13.31 -12.62 1.85
N MET A 369 -12.05 -12.47 2.26
CA MET A 369 -10.98 -11.82 1.49
C MET A 369 -10.14 -12.85 0.70
N PRO A 370 -9.51 -12.46 -0.43
CA PRO A 370 -8.51 -13.30 -1.08
C PRO A 370 -7.23 -13.33 -0.23
N PRO A 371 -6.44 -14.42 -0.29
CA PRO A 371 -5.19 -14.51 0.45
C PRO A 371 -4.04 -13.80 -0.27
N LEU A 372 -2.98 -13.54 0.49
CA LEU A 372 -1.63 -13.57 -0.06
C LEU A 372 -1.22 -15.05 -0.19
N TYR A 373 -0.95 -15.51 -1.40
CA TYR A 373 -0.42 -16.85 -1.64
C TYR A 373 1.10 -16.89 -1.41
N ILE A 374 1.60 -18.02 -0.91
CA ILE A 374 3.04 -18.25 -0.67
C ILE A 374 3.52 -19.36 -1.61
N SER A 375 4.65 -19.16 -2.27
CA SER A 375 5.25 -20.16 -3.15
C SER A 375 6.78 -20.23 -3.04
N VAL A 376 7.32 -21.40 -3.36
CA VAL A 376 8.76 -21.66 -3.54
C VAL A 376 8.98 -22.18 -4.96
N MET A 377 9.95 -21.64 -5.69
CA MET A 377 10.35 -22.13 -7.01
C MET A 377 11.62 -22.98 -6.88
N VAL A 378 11.60 -24.14 -7.54
CA VAL A 378 12.73 -25.04 -7.75
C VAL A 378 12.89 -25.38 -9.23
N GLY A 379 14.12 -25.56 -9.71
CA GLY A 379 14.41 -26.03 -11.06
C GLY A 379 13.93 -27.45 -11.33
N SER A 380 13.81 -27.82 -12.61
CA SER A 380 13.35 -29.14 -13.06
C SER A 380 14.19 -30.28 -12.47
N ASP A 381 15.50 -30.09 -12.45
CA ASP A 381 16.55 -30.98 -11.93
C ASP A 381 17.01 -30.64 -10.51
N SER A 382 16.32 -29.72 -9.82
CA SER A 382 16.72 -29.26 -8.48
C SER A 382 16.54 -30.30 -7.38
N GLU A 383 17.59 -30.46 -6.58
CA GLU A 383 17.62 -31.15 -5.27
C GLU A 383 16.92 -30.34 -4.15
N GLY A 384 16.61 -29.07 -4.38
CA GLY A 384 15.93 -28.18 -3.44
C GLY A 384 16.81 -27.64 -2.31
N ILE A 385 18.11 -27.47 -2.55
CA ILE A 385 19.12 -27.10 -1.53
C ILE A 385 19.51 -25.62 -1.67
N PHE A 386 19.47 -24.88 -0.56
CA PHE A 386 19.88 -23.47 -0.48
C PHE A 386 21.22 -23.26 0.27
N ASP A 387 21.82 -22.08 0.09
CA ASP A 387 23.10 -21.69 0.69
C ASP A 387 23.07 -21.68 2.24
N SER A 388 24.00 -22.43 2.83
CA SER A 388 24.19 -22.55 4.29
C SER A 388 25.67 -22.78 4.59
N PRO A 389 26.24 -22.37 5.75
CA PRO A 389 27.64 -22.66 6.08
C PRO A 389 27.85 -24.18 6.27
N PRO A 390 29.06 -24.73 6.05
CA PRO A 390 29.26 -26.18 5.95
C PRO A 390 28.86 -27.00 7.18
N ASP A 391 28.91 -26.40 8.37
CA ASP A 391 28.49 -26.97 9.66
C ASP A 391 26.96 -27.01 9.84
N LYS A 392 26.21 -26.17 9.11
CA LYS A 392 24.74 -26.11 9.11
C LYS A 392 24.15 -26.64 7.78
N ARG A 393 24.71 -27.73 7.23
CA ARG A 393 24.19 -28.42 6.02
C ARG A 393 23.63 -29.80 6.34
N GLY A 394 22.55 -30.17 5.67
CA GLY A 394 21.97 -31.51 5.72
C GLY A 394 20.43 -31.55 5.68
N PRO A 395 19.84 -32.76 5.70
CA PRO A 395 18.40 -32.95 5.72
C PRO A 395 17.73 -32.22 6.88
N GLY A 396 16.64 -31.51 6.60
CA GLY A 396 15.92 -30.66 7.55
C GLY A 396 16.62 -29.35 7.94
N VAL A 397 17.82 -29.05 7.42
CA VAL A 397 18.59 -27.84 7.77
C VAL A 397 18.67 -26.84 6.62
N ASN A 398 19.02 -27.29 5.41
CA ASN A 398 19.15 -26.43 4.23
C ASN A 398 18.52 -26.99 2.94
N ASP A 399 17.51 -27.83 3.10
CA ASP A 399 16.71 -28.43 2.02
C ASP A 399 15.35 -27.72 1.80
N LEU A 400 14.52 -28.27 0.92
CA LEU A 400 13.23 -27.70 0.54
C LEU A 400 12.23 -27.65 1.70
N ASP A 401 12.28 -28.61 2.63
CA ASP A 401 11.46 -28.56 3.84
C ASP A 401 11.90 -27.41 4.76
N ALA A 402 13.21 -27.27 5.01
CA ALA A 402 13.74 -26.14 5.75
C ALA A 402 13.37 -24.80 5.09
N ALA A 403 13.44 -24.70 3.76
CA ALA A 403 13.03 -23.50 3.01
C ALA A 403 11.53 -23.19 3.18
N ILE A 404 10.67 -24.21 3.10
CA ILE A 404 9.22 -24.08 3.31
C ILE A 404 8.91 -23.62 4.74
N ARG A 405 9.57 -24.19 5.76
CA ARG A 405 9.38 -23.80 7.17
C ARG A 405 9.84 -22.36 7.43
N LYS A 406 11.05 -22.01 6.96
CA LYS A 406 11.63 -20.67 7.12
C LYS A 406 10.80 -19.60 6.40
N LEU A 407 10.30 -19.89 5.20
CA LEU A 407 9.38 -18.99 4.49
C LEU A 407 8.03 -18.88 5.20
N ARG A 408 7.46 -19.97 5.71
CA ARG A 408 6.20 -19.95 6.49
C ARG A 408 6.33 -19.06 7.72
N CYS A 409 7.40 -19.23 8.51
CA CYS A 409 7.67 -18.41 9.68
C CYS A 409 7.81 -16.93 9.28
N CYS A 410 8.63 -16.64 8.26
CA CYS A 410 8.82 -15.30 7.70
C CYS A 410 7.50 -14.60 7.31
N VAL A 411 6.59 -15.27 6.59
CA VAL A 411 5.32 -14.66 6.18
C VAL A 411 4.36 -14.46 7.36
N TYR A 412 4.39 -15.31 8.39
CA TYR A 412 3.66 -15.03 9.64
C TYR A 412 4.24 -13.83 10.42
N LEU A 413 5.58 -13.64 10.42
CA LEU A 413 6.19 -12.41 10.95
C LEU A 413 5.72 -11.17 10.17
N TRP A 414 5.62 -11.25 8.83
CA TRP A 414 5.05 -10.16 8.02
C TRP A 414 3.58 -9.89 8.37
N GLN A 415 2.77 -10.95 8.54
CA GLN A 415 1.35 -10.82 8.88
C GLN A 415 1.14 -10.11 10.22
N ALA A 416 1.95 -10.47 11.23
CA ALA A 416 1.95 -9.84 12.56
C ALA A 416 2.46 -8.40 12.52
N PHE A 417 3.58 -8.14 11.82
CA PHE A 417 4.13 -6.81 11.60
C PHE A 417 3.10 -5.87 10.96
N MET A 418 2.46 -6.32 9.87
CA MET A 418 1.44 -5.56 9.16
C MET A 418 0.24 -5.22 10.07
N ALA A 419 -0.30 -6.21 10.79
CA ALA A 419 -1.43 -5.99 11.71
C ALA A 419 -1.10 -4.99 12.83
N GLU A 420 0.12 -5.04 13.36
CA GLU A 420 0.60 -4.14 14.40
C GLU A 420 0.83 -2.72 13.86
N GLN A 421 1.52 -2.56 12.73
CA GLN A 421 1.80 -1.24 12.13
C GLN A 421 0.52 -0.50 11.73
N MET A 422 -0.48 -1.22 11.20
CA MET A 422 -1.78 -0.64 10.87
C MET A 422 -2.61 -0.29 12.12
N TYR A 423 -2.52 -1.08 13.19
CA TYR A 423 -3.15 -0.77 14.47
C TYR A 423 -2.54 0.47 15.13
N ARG A 424 -1.20 0.51 15.23
CA ARG A 424 -0.45 1.66 15.76
C ARG A 424 -0.80 2.96 15.03
N ASN A 425 -1.04 2.90 13.73
CA ASN A 425 -1.43 4.06 12.92
C ASN A 425 -2.91 4.46 13.02
N GLY A 426 -3.71 3.77 13.84
CA GLY A 426 -5.13 4.07 14.07
C GLY A 426 -6.12 3.40 13.13
N PHE A 427 -5.68 2.48 12.26
CA PHE A 427 -6.51 1.84 11.24
C PHE A 427 -7.03 0.44 11.64
N GLY A 428 -6.78 0.01 12.88
CA GLY A 428 -7.14 -1.31 13.41
C GLY A 428 -6.19 -2.43 12.97
N ARG A 429 -6.34 -3.62 13.56
CA ARG A 429 -5.50 -4.82 13.29
C ARG A 429 -5.83 -5.48 11.96
N ARG A 430 -5.65 -4.73 10.86
CA ARG A 430 -5.83 -5.19 9.48
C ARG A 430 -4.51 -5.71 8.91
N THR A 431 -4.58 -6.84 8.22
CA THR A 431 -3.46 -7.51 7.56
C THR A 431 -3.99 -8.43 6.46
N PHE A 432 -3.13 -8.94 5.59
CA PHE A 432 -3.52 -9.97 4.62
C PHE A 432 -3.79 -11.30 5.33
N ARG A 433 -4.82 -12.03 4.91
CA ARG A 433 -4.93 -13.46 5.26
C ARG A 433 -4.01 -14.30 4.36
N LEU A 434 -3.79 -15.55 4.76
CA LEU A 434 -3.06 -16.54 3.99
C LEU A 434 -4.03 -17.61 3.45
N GLU A 435 -3.57 -18.46 2.53
CA GLU A 435 -4.20 -19.77 2.30
C GLU A 435 -3.65 -20.72 3.36
N GLU A 436 -4.52 -21.23 4.24
CA GLU A 436 -4.15 -22.13 5.33
C GLU A 436 -4.86 -23.47 5.17
N GLU A 437 -4.14 -24.56 5.42
CA GLU A 437 -4.65 -25.93 5.33
C GLU A 437 -4.34 -26.69 6.64
N MET A 438 -5.10 -27.75 6.91
CA MET A 438 -4.94 -28.55 8.13
C MET A 438 -3.77 -29.53 7.99
N ILE A 439 -2.54 -29.03 8.07
CA ILE A 439 -1.28 -29.76 7.80
C ILE A 439 -0.45 -29.92 9.08
N GLU A 440 0.67 -30.66 8.98
CA GLU A 440 1.66 -30.75 10.06
C GLU A 440 2.22 -29.36 10.38
N ASP A 441 2.20 -29.00 11.66
CA ASP A 441 2.57 -27.68 12.12
C ASP A 441 4.09 -27.53 12.23
N THR A 442 4.57 -26.39 11.76
CA THR A 442 6.00 -26.06 11.75
C THR A 442 6.32 -24.79 12.53
N MET A 443 5.33 -24.19 13.22
CA MET A 443 5.52 -22.96 13.96
C MET A 443 6.05 -23.15 15.38
N SER A 444 6.16 -24.39 15.86
CA SER A 444 6.95 -24.76 17.05
C SER A 444 8.04 -25.78 16.68
N ALA A 445 9.15 -25.82 17.43
CA ALA A 445 10.11 -26.92 17.42
C ALA A 445 9.73 -28.09 18.37
N GLN A 446 8.79 -27.86 19.29
CA GLN A 446 8.48 -28.75 20.41
C GLN A 446 7.40 -29.80 20.09
N ASP A 447 6.52 -29.54 19.12
CA ASP A 447 5.60 -30.55 18.57
C ASP A 447 5.48 -30.50 17.03
N ARG A 448 4.82 -31.54 16.49
CA ARG A 448 4.44 -31.69 15.07
C ARG A 448 2.96 -32.05 14.96
N LYS A 449 2.11 -31.45 15.79
CA LYS A 449 0.66 -31.68 15.72
C LYS A 449 0.12 -31.06 14.44
N ARG A 450 -1.06 -31.51 13.98
CA ARG A 450 -1.71 -30.91 12.82
C ARG A 450 -2.52 -29.68 13.26
N ARG A 451 -2.27 -28.54 12.63
CA ARG A 451 -2.98 -27.27 12.87
C ARG A 451 -3.30 -26.59 11.54
N MET A 452 -4.11 -25.53 11.56
CA MET A 452 -4.35 -24.70 10.37
C MET A 452 -3.09 -23.86 10.09
N CYS A 453 -2.32 -24.24 9.07
CA CYS A 453 -1.02 -23.63 8.77
C CYS A 453 -0.95 -23.13 7.33
N ALA A 454 -0.22 -22.03 7.13
CA ALA A 454 -0.05 -21.42 5.82
C ALA A 454 0.58 -22.39 4.82
N LYS A 455 -0.12 -22.57 3.70
CA LYS A 455 0.28 -23.43 2.60
C LYS A 455 1.37 -22.75 1.79
N VAL A 456 2.36 -23.53 1.37
CA VAL A 456 3.44 -23.07 0.49
C VAL A 456 3.40 -23.91 -0.78
N HIS A 457 3.13 -23.26 -1.91
CA HIS A 457 3.06 -23.93 -3.21
C HIS A 457 4.46 -24.21 -3.75
N VAL A 458 4.79 -25.48 -4.00
CA VAL A 458 6.06 -25.87 -4.63
C VAL A 458 5.90 -25.81 -6.15
N LEU A 459 6.51 -24.81 -6.77
CA LEU A 459 6.55 -24.63 -8.21
C LEU A 459 7.82 -25.31 -8.76
N ARG A 460 7.70 -26.48 -9.40
CA ARG A 460 8.82 -27.05 -10.15
C ARG A 460 8.82 -26.46 -11.55
N SER A 461 9.74 -25.53 -11.78
CA SER A 461 9.95 -24.90 -13.08
C SER A 461 10.37 -25.94 -14.13
N LYS A 462 10.05 -25.67 -15.40
CA LYS A 462 10.60 -26.41 -16.54
C LYS A 462 12.07 -26.06 -16.84
N ARG A 463 12.59 -24.96 -16.28
CA ARG A 463 13.99 -24.55 -16.39
C ARG A 463 14.87 -25.34 -15.44
N THR A 464 16.09 -25.64 -15.87
CA THR A 464 17.12 -26.27 -15.04
C THR A 464 17.69 -25.31 -13.99
N VAL A 465 18.31 -25.86 -12.94
CA VAL A 465 19.09 -25.10 -11.96
C VAL A 465 20.18 -24.26 -12.63
N ALA A 466 20.80 -24.78 -13.69
CA ALA A 466 21.81 -24.06 -14.47
C ALA A 466 21.25 -22.83 -15.21
N GLU A 467 20.02 -22.90 -15.74
CA GLU A 467 19.34 -21.75 -16.35
C GLU A 467 18.89 -20.72 -15.31
N ILE A 468 18.35 -21.17 -14.17
CA ILE A 468 17.96 -20.30 -13.06
C ILE A 468 19.18 -19.54 -12.52
N ARG A 469 20.33 -20.23 -12.38
CA ARG A 469 21.61 -19.68 -11.92
C ARG A 469 22.42 -18.96 -13.01
N ASP A 470 21.85 -18.69 -14.18
CA ASP A 470 22.52 -17.89 -15.20
C ASP A 470 22.74 -16.45 -14.69
N LYS A 471 24.01 -16.01 -14.71
CA LYS A 471 24.40 -14.66 -14.30
C LYS A 471 23.66 -13.56 -15.05
N GLU A 472 23.24 -13.77 -16.30
CA GLU A 472 22.47 -12.76 -17.02
C GLU A 472 21.08 -12.54 -16.39
N ARG A 473 20.51 -13.56 -15.75
CA ARG A 473 19.21 -13.48 -15.04
C ARG A 473 19.34 -12.97 -13.61
N ALA A 474 20.55 -12.84 -13.06
CA ALA A 474 20.81 -12.29 -11.73
C ALA A 474 20.75 -10.75 -11.73
N GLN A 475 19.90 -10.17 -10.89
CA GLN A 475 19.62 -8.71 -10.88
C GLN A 475 20.87 -7.86 -10.60
N GLN A 476 21.81 -8.39 -9.81
CA GLN A 476 23.03 -7.70 -9.40
C GLN A 476 24.13 -7.72 -10.49
N TRP A 477 24.01 -8.56 -11.51
CA TRP A 477 25.08 -8.76 -12.47
C TRP A 477 25.13 -7.66 -13.53
N GLN A 478 26.19 -6.85 -13.47
CA GLN A 478 26.48 -5.82 -14.45
C GLN A 478 27.29 -6.43 -15.61
N ALA A 479 26.75 -6.31 -16.83
CA ALA A 479 27.44 -6.77 -18.03
C ALA A 479 28.66 -5.88 -18.31
N PRO A 480 29.85 -6.43 -18.62
CA PRO A 480 31.03 -5.63 -18.91
C PRO A 480 30.85 -4.84 -20.24
N PRO A 481 31.55 -3.71 -20.43
CA PRO A 481 31.40 -2.88 -21.62
C PRO A 481 31.58 -3.66 -22.93
N GLY A 482 30.61 -3.55 -23.84
CA GLY A 482 30.59 -4.28 -25.11
C GLY A 482 30.08 -5.72 -25.05
N TYR A 483 29.59 -6.20 -23.90
CA TYR A 483 28.96 -7.51 -23.79
C TYR A 483 27.51 -7.48 -24.28
N GLU A 484 27.21 -8.26 -25.33
CA GLU A 484 25.84 -8.51 -25.78
C GLU A 484 25.20 -9.60 -24.91
N ARG A 485 24.07 -9.27 -24.26
CA ARG A 485 23.26 -10.24 -23.50
C ARG A 485 22.61 -11.25 -24.43
N LYS A 486 22.66 -12.52 -24.04
CA LYS A 486 22.02 -13.66 -24.69
C LYS A 486 20.57 -13.82 -24.26
N THR A 487 20.20 -13.32 -23.08
CA THR A 487 18.81 -13.32 -22.61
C THR A 487 18.40 -12.00 -21.95
N ASN A 488 17.12 -11.65 -22.16
CA ASN A 488 16.40 -10.59 -21.46
C ASN A 488 15.42 -11.16 -20.43
N GLU A 489 15.40 -12.48 -20.22
CA GLU A 489 14.68 -13.11 -19.11
C GLU A 489 15.29 -12.69 -17.76
N THR A 490 14.43 -12.59 -16.76
CA THR A 490 14.77 -12.30 -15.36
C THR A 490 14.17 -13.36 -14.44
N GLN A 491 14.59 -13.44 -13.17
CA GLN A 491 13.92 -14.31 -12.19
C GLN A 491 12.42 -14.01 -12.06
N PHE A 492 12.00 -12.75 -12.24
CA PHE A 492 10.59 -12.37 -12.28
C PHE A 492 9.84 -13.01 -13.46
N SER A 493 10.47 -13.14 -14.63
CA SER A 493 9.89 -13.87 -15.77
C SER A 493 9.84 -15.39 -15.54
N LEU A 494 10.87 -15.98 -14.91
CA LEU A 494 10.89 -17.42 -14.62
C LEU A 494 9.86 -17.80 -13.55
N ALA A 495 9.67 -16.96 -12.53
CA ALA A 495 8.64 -17.15 -11.51
C ALA A 495 7.22 -17.04 -12.13
N ASN A 496 6.98 -16.09 -13.04
CA ASN A 496 5.71 -16.04 -13.79
C ASN A 496 5.48 -17.31 -14.61
N GLU A 497 6.49 -17.76 -15.35
CA GLU A 497 6.43 -18.98 -16.15
C GLU A 497 6.09 -20.22 -15.27
N ALA A 498 6.71 -20.35 -14.10
CA ALA A 498 6.45 -21.44 -13.17
C ALA A 498 5.05 -21.36 -12.51
N LEU A 499 4.51 -20.15 -12.30
CA LEU A 499 3.14 -19.95 -11.83
C LEU A 499 2.10 -20.31 -12.92
N ASP A 500 2.40 -19.96 -14.18
CA ASP A 500 1.55 -20.32 -15.33
C ASP A 500 1.54 -21.83 -15.59
N ASP A 501 2.70 -22.48 -15.55
CA ASP A 501 2.82 -23.95 -15.69
C ASP A 501 2.13 -24.70 -14.52
N TYR A 502 2.13 -24.15 -13.30
CA TYR A 502 1.43 -24.71 -12.14
C TYR A 502 -0.10 -24.57 -12.26
N GLY A 503 -0.58 -23.49 -12.85
CA GLY A 503 -2.01 -23.21 -13.00
C GLY A 503 -2.69 -22.82 -11.69
N GLY A 504 -3.88 -23.37 -11.40
CA GLY A 504 -4.70 -22.94 -10.25
C GLY A 504 -4.01 -23.15 -8.90
N PRO A 505 -3.94 -22.13 -8.01
CA PRO A 505 -4.76 -20.91 -7.99
C PRO A 505 -4.29 -19.76 -8.90
N PHE A 506 -3.06 -19.81 -9.42
CA PHE A 506 -2.37 -18.71 -10.10
C PHE A 506 -2.79 -18.44 -11.55
N ARG A 507 -4.02 -18.80 -11.95
CA ARG A 507 -4.44 -18.68 -13.36
C ARG A 507 -4.49 -17.20 -13.82
N PRO A 508 -4.08 -16.87 -15.05
CA PRO A 508 -4.14 -15.51 -15.59
C PRO A 508 -5.54 -14.87 -15.66
N ASP A 509 -6.62 -15.66 -15.60
CA ASP A 509 -8.00 -15.20 -15.61
C ASP A 509 -8.55 -14.82 -14.22
N SER A 510 -7.81 -15.09 -13.14
CA SER A 510 -8.26 -14.90 -11.75
C SER A 510 -7.36 -13.92 -10.98
N PRO A 511 -7.90 -12.86 -10.34
CA PRO A 511 -7.10 -11.93 -9.54
C PRO A 511 -6.41 -12.59 -8.33
N HIS A 512 -5.07 -12.62 -8.32
CA HIS A 512 -4.27 -13.21 -7.24
C HIS A 512 -3.01 -12.38 -6.90
N CYS A 513 -2.63 -12.42 -5.63
CA CYS A 513 -1.40 -11.85 -5.08
C CYS A 513 -0.53 -12.99 -4.54
N VAL A 514 0.73 -13.09 -4.97
CA VAL A 514 1.62 -14.21 -4.60
C VAL A 514 3.05 -13.74 -4.34
N VAL A 515 3.71 -14.32 -3.34
CA VAL A 515 5.16 -14.23 -3.15
C VAL A 515 5.85 -15.54 -3.58
N CYS A 516 7.04 -15.43 -4.17
CA CYS A 516 7.80 -16.55 -4.71
C CYS A 516 9.27 -16.50 -4.28
N LEU A 517 9.72 -17.51 -3.53
CA LEU A 517 11.11 -17.66 -3.11
C LEU A 517 11.84 -18.64 -4.04
N THR A 518 12.90 -18.19 -4.71
CA THR A 518 13.71 -19.06 -5.58
C THR A 518 14.72 -19.84 -4.75
N VAL A 519 14.42 -21.10 -4.46
CA VAL A 519 15.20 -21.97 -3.54
C VAL A 519 16.60 -22.24 -4.09
N ASP A 520 16.74 -22.33 -5.42
CA ASP A 520 18.01 -22.54 -6.10
C ASP A 520 18.91 -21.28 -6.19
N SER A 521 18.66 -20.22 -5.41
CA SER A 521 19.62 -19.10 -5.35
C SER A 521 20.95 -19.57 -4.73
N THR A 522 22.07 -19.02 -5.19
CA THR A 522 23.40 -19.34 -4.65
C THR A 522 24.41 -18.22 -4.87
N TRP A 523 25.36 -18.07 -3.95
CA TRP A 523 26.45 -17.09 -3.99
C TRP A 523 27.58 -17.54 -4.92
N ASP A 524 27.92 -16.70 -5.90
CA ASP A 524 29.15 -16.84 -6.69
C ASP A 524 30.23 -15.92 -6.09
N PRO A 525 31.28 -16.45 -5.43
CA PRO A 525 32.32 -15.65 -4.80
C PRO A 525 33.35 -15.08 -5.81
N GLU A 526 33.40 -15.59 -7.04
CA GLU A 526 34.28 -15.06 -8.10
C GLU A 526 33.64 -13.87 -8.80
N LEU A 527 32.36 -13.98 -9.18
CA LEU A 527 31.56 -12.88 -9.73
C LEU A 527 31.10 -11.88 -8.67
N LYS A 528 31.05 -12.28 -7.40
CA LYS A 528 30.49 -11.54 -6.25
C LYS A 528 29.02 -11.16 -6.48
N VAL A 529 28.25 -12.12 -6.95
CA VAL A 529 26.85 -11.98 -7.37
C VAL A 529 26.04 -13.15 -6.83
N ILE A 530 24.80 -12.89 -6.42
CA ILE A 530 23.85 -13.96 -6.08
C ILE A 530 23.17 -14.45 -7.37
N LEU A 531 23.50 -15.65 -7.79
CA LEU A 531 22.86 -16.36 -8.91
C LEU A 531 21.48 -16.86 -8.48
N GLY A 532 20.51 -16.96 -9.40
CA GLY A 532 19.12 -17.34 -9.08
C GLY A 532 18.31 -16.27 -8.33
N HIS A 533 18.92 -15.13 -7.96
CA HIS A 533 18.28 -14.08 -7.18
C HIS A 533 17.85 -12.86 -8.00
N ALA A 534 16.67 -12.37 -7.65
CA ALA A 534 16.27 -10.96 -7.77
C ALA A 534 15.35 -10.63 -6.58
N ALA A 535 15.41 -9.39 -6.09
CA ALA A 535 14.39 -8.74 -5.28
C ALA A 535 13.56 -7.84 -6.23
N LEU A 536 12.37 -8.32 -6.61
CA LEU A 536 11.47 -7.63 -7.54
C LEU A 536 9.99 -7.91 -7.24
N GLY A 537 9.23 -6.86 -6.94
CA GLY A 537 7.78 -6.89 -6.73
C GLY A 537 6.97 -6.01 -7.69
N GLY A 538 5.68 -6.31 -7.80
CA GLY A 538 4.73 -5.56 -8.63
C GLY A 538 3.76 -6.47 -9.38
N GLY A 539 3.76 -6.38 -10.72
CA GLY A 539 2.80 -7.06 -11.60
C GLY A 539 1.58 -6.20 -11.95
N GLY A 540 0.71 -6.70 -12.82
CA GLY A 540 -0.42 -5.95 -13.38
C GLY A 540 -1.54 -6.86 -13.90
N GLY A 541 -2.70 -6.27 -14.20
CA GLY A 541 -3.91 -7.03 -14.50
C GLY A 541 -4.29 -7.93 -13.32
N ASN A 542 -4.43 -9.23 -13.57
CA ASN A 542 -4.87 -10.22 -12.58
C ASN A 542 -3.76 -10.76 -11.67
N ARG A 543 -2.46 -10.60 -12.00
CA ARG A 543 -1.36 -11.14 -11.16
C ARG A 543 -0.56 -10.01 -10.53
N ARG A 544 -0.45 -10.03 -9.19
CA ARG A 544 0.58 -9.30 -8.45
C ARG A 544 1.57 -10.31 -7.86
N LEU A 545 2.87 -10.05 -8.04
CA LEU A 545 3.96 -10.97 -7.71
C LEU A 545 5.07 -10.23 -6.97
N GLY A 546 5.64 -10.85 -5.94
CA GLY A 546 6.94 -10.51 -5.38
C GLY A 546 7.89 -11.71 -5.48
N VAL A 547 9.11 -11.51 -5.98
CA VAL A 547 10.15 -12.54 -6.11
C VAL A 547 11.34 -12.20 -5.21
N PHE A 548 11.89 -13.22 -4.55
CA PHE A 548 13.13 -13.11 -3.77
C PHE A 548 13.99 -14.38 -3.89
N GLY A 549 15.25 -14.31 -3.42
CA GLY A 549 16.21 -15.41 -3.44
C GLY A 549 16.45 -16.05 -2.07
N SER A 550 16.90 -17.31 -2.06
CA SER A 550 17.16 -18.10 -0.83
C SER A 550 18.51 -17.83 -0.15
N HIS A 551 19.37 -16.95 -0.69
CA HIS A 551 20.74 -16.75 -0.22
C HIS A 551 20.86 -16.39 1.27
N THR A 552 19.86 -15.71 1.84
CA THR A 552 19.81 -15.36 3.28
C THR A 552 19.13 -16.40 4.17
N THR A 553 18.47 -17.45 3.64
CA THR A 553 17.54 -18.28 4.44
C THR A 553 18.23 -19.13 5.51
N HIS A 554 19.55 -19.35 5.42
CA HIS A 554 20.33 -19.94 6.51
C HIS A 554 20.11 -19.21 7.85
N ALA A 555 19.96 -17.89 7.83
CA ALA A 555 19.79 -17.05 9.02
C ALA A 555 18.32 -16.83 9.44
N TRP A 556 17.32 -17.32 8.68
CA TRP A 556 15.90 -17.09 9.00
C TRP A 556 15.39 -18.10 10.04
N PRO A 557 14.49 -17.71 10.95
CA PRO A 557 13.82 -18.66 11.85
C PRO A 557 12.88 -19.58 11.07
N SER A 558 12.76 -20.84 11.50
CA SER A 558 11.87 -21.86 10.93
C SER A 558 10.62 -22.12 11.79
N CYS A 559 10.63 -21.68 13.04
CA CYS A 559 9.54 -21.74 14.04
C CYS A 559 9.64 -20.55 15.02
N LEU A 560 8.66 -20.38 15.92
CA LEU A 560 8.63 -19.28 16.89
C LEU A 560 9.85 -19.25 17.81
N GLU A 561 10.30 -20.41 18.32
CA GLU A 561 11.42 -20.49 19.26
C GLU A 561 12.76 -20.04 18.64
N GLU A 562 12.88 -20.06 17.30
CA GLU A 562 14.06 -19.59 16.58
C GLU A 562 14.04 -18.08 16.30
N VAL A 563 12.91 -17.37 16.45
CA VAL A 563 12.78 -15.94 16.09
C VAL A 563 13.75 -15.06 16.89
N ALA A 564 13.76 -15.20 18.22
CA ALA A 564 14.66 -14.44 19.08
C ALA A 564 16.14 -14.85 18.91
N PRO A 565 16.52 -16.15 18.86
CA PRO A 565 17.87 -16.58 18.49
C PRO A 565 18.36 -16.04 17.15
N CYS A 566 17.59 -16.14 16.06
CA CYS A 566 18.01 -15.66 14.74
C CYS A 566 18.23 -14.14 14.70
N PHE A 567 17.42 -13.36 15.42
CA PHE A 567 17.60 -11.92 15.57
C PHE A 567 18.71 -11.51 16.56
N LEU A 568 19.36 -12.48 17.22
CA LEU A 568 20.48 -12.32 18.15
C LEU A 568 21.72 -13.16 17.75
N ASP A 569 21.76 -13.74 16.55
CA ASP A 569 22.93 -14.48 16.05
C ASP A 569 23.96 -13.50 15.46
N ASP A 570 25.03 -13.21 16.23
CA ASP A 570 26.11 -12.31 15.84
C ASP A 570 27.20 -12.98 14.96
N THR A 571 27.01 -14.25 14.60
CA THR A 571 27.90 -15.02 13.70
C THR A 571 28.22 -14.21 12.46
N LYS A 572 29.52 -14.04 12.18
CA LYS A 572 30.02 -13.32 11.01
C LYS A 572 29.84 -14.13 9.74
N THR A 573 29.37 -13.48 8.68
CA THR A 573 29.14 -14.12 7.38
C THR A 573 30.47 -14.37 6.66
N ASP A 574 30.80 -15.64 6.41
CA ASP A 574 31.95 -16.02 5.58
C ASP A 574 31.66 -15.77 4.09
N THR A 575 32.19 -14.67 3.58
CA THR A 575 32.01 -14.24 2.17
C THR A 575 32.67 -15.13 1.12
N SER A 576 33.44 -16.14 1.52
CA SER A 576 33.90 -17.19 0.60
C SER A 576 32.84 -18.28 0.34
N ILE A 577 31.78 -18.32 1.14
CA ILE A 577 30.71 -19.34 1.08
C ILE A 577 29.30 -18.73 0.98
N LEU A 578 29.08 -17.55 1.57
CA LEU A 578 27.76 -16.93 1.74
C LEU A 578 27.75 -15.46 1.26
N ALA A 579 26.62 -15.02 0.71
CA ALA A 579 26.45 -13.66 0.23
C ALA A 579 26.37 -12.63 1.38
N ASN A 580 27.36 -11.72 1.45
CA ASN A 580 27.20 -10.44 2.16
C ASN A 580 26.43 -9.46 1.27
N ASP A 581 25.14 -9.75 1.07
CA ASP A 581 24.26 -8.99 0.19
C ASP A 581 24.22 -7.50 0.54
N ALA A 582 24.26 -6.65 -0.50
CA ALA A 582 24.45 -5.20 -0.46
C ALA A 582 25.63 -4.69 0.43
N ASN A 583 26.55 -5.57 0.84
CA ASN A 583 27.56 -5.37 1.89
C ASN A 583 26.97 -5.10 3.30
N GLU A 584 25.73 -5.52 3.54
CA GLU A 584 25.01 -5.29 4.80
C GLU A 584 24.69 -6.58 5.57
N CYS A 585 24.59 -7.73 4.90
CA CYS A 585 24.41 -9.07 5.50
C CYS A 585 25.69 -9.63 6.19
N GLY A 586 26.55 -8.79 6.77
CA GLY A 586 27.85 -9.20 7.33
C GLY A 586 27.79 -10.01 8.64
N GLN A 587 26.61 -10.15 9.24
CA GLN A 587 26.31 -10.98 10.42
C GLN A 587 24.94 -11.65 10.24
N TYR A 588 24.70 -12.79 10.87
CA TYR A 588 23.49 -13.58 10.63
C TYR A 588 22.19 -12.85 11.02
N TRP A 589 22.12 -12.14 12.14
CA TRP A 589 20.96 -11.29 12.45
C TRP A 589 20.68 -10.21 11.39
N ARG A 590 21.71 -9.73 10.67
CA ARG A 590 21.55 -8.80 9.55
C ARG A 590 21.02 -9.50 8.32
N ALA A 591 21.53 -10.69 7.99
CA ALA A 591 20.98 -11.53 6.92
C ALA A 591 19.51 -11.92 7.17
N ALA A 592 19.13 -12.14 8.43
CA ALA A 592 17.74 -12.33 8.85
C ALA A 592 16.88 -11.07 8.61
N ASN A 593 17.33 -9.90 9.09
CA ASN A 593 16.63 -8.62 8.87
C ASN A 593 16.47 -8.28 7.38
N ILE A 594 17.57 -8.35 6.62
CA ILE A 594 17.62 -7.95 5.21
C ILE A 594 16.85 -8.95 4.36
N GLY A 595 17.06 -10.25 4.52
CA GLY A 595 16.35 -11.26 3.74
C GLY A 595 14.84 -11.22 3.94
N MET A 596 14.38 -11.25 5.20
CA MET A 596 12.94 -11.26 5.49
C MET A 596 12.29 -9.89 5.22
N GLY A 597 12.99 -8.79 5.47
CA GLY A 597 12.43 -7.44 5.35
C GLY A 597 12.55 -6.83 3.94
N ALA A 598 13.55 -7.19 3.14
CA ALA A 598 13.59 -6.84 1.71
C ALA A 598 12.57 -7.67 0.92
N PHE A 599 12.34 -8.94 1.27
CA PHE A 599 11.22 -9.68 0.66
C PHE A 599 9.86 -9.10 1.08
N LEU A 600 9.74 -8.51 2.28
CA LEU A 600 8.57 -7.70 2.66
C LEU A 600 8.47 -6.38 1.87
N HIS A 601 9.59 -5.79 1.42
CA HIS A 601 9.60 -4.63 0.50
C HIS A 601 9.02 -5.01 -0.87
N GLU A 602 9.41 -6.17 -1.44
CA GLU A 602 8.78 -6.69 -2.66
C GLU A 602 7.29 -7.05 -2.46
N CYS A 603 6.94 -7.49 -1.25
CA CYS A 603 5.54 -7.64 -0.84
C CYS A 603 4.82 -6.28 -0.71
N GLY A 604 5.52 -5.18 -0.43
CA GLY A 604 4.97 -3.84 -0.51
C GLY A 604 4.62 -3.45 -1.95
N HIS A 605 5.54 -3.68 -2.90
CA HIS A 605 5.30 -3.41 -4.32
C HIS A 605 4.12 -4.23 -4.90
N LEU A 606 3.99 -5.52 -4.55
CA LEU A 606 2.82 -6.30 -5.00
C LEU A 606 1.51 -5.83 -4.34
N LEU A 607 1.57 -5.22 -3.15
CA LEU A 607 0.48 -4.51 -2.48
C LEU A 607 0.32 -3.04 -2.95
N THR A 608 0.86 -2.70 -4.13
CA THR A 608 0.77 -1.39 -4.81
C THR A 608 1.49 -0.21 -4.14
N LEU A 609 2.48 -0.48 -3.28
CA LEU A 609 3.34 0.56 -2.71
C LEU A 609 4.49 0.95 -3.66
N ALA A 610 4.94 2.20 -3.53
CA ALA A 610 6.14 2.72 -4.20
C ALA A 610 7.26 2.94 -3.16
N HIS A 611 8.46 3.29 -3.59
CA HIS A 611 9.50 3.74 -2.65
C HIS A 611 9.06 4.99 -1.89
N THR A 612 9.28 5.01 -0.58
CA THR A 612 9.02 6.17 0.29
C THR A 612 10.30 6.56 1.05
N PRO A 613 10.38 7.75 1.70
CA PRO A 613 11.64 8.22 2.30
C PRO A 613 12.11 7.45 3.55
N SER A 614 11.23 6.69 4.19
CA SER A 614 11.50 5.94 5.41
C SER A 614 10.73 4.62 5.44
N GLY A 615 11.00 3.75 6.41
CA GLY A 615 10.25 2.51 6.58
C GLY A 615 10.69 1.38 5.65
N ILE A 616 9.88 0.32 5.58
CA ILE A 616 10.17 -0.89 4.79
C ILE A 616 10.31 -0.58 3.30
N MET A 617 9.54 0.36 2.73
CA MET A 617 9.68 0.81 1.34
C MET A 617 10.92 1.69 1.08
N SER A 618 11.82 1.81 2.06
CA SER A 618 13.17 2.37 1.92
C SER A 618 14.22 1.35 2.39
N ARG A 619 15.22 1.73 3.19
CA ARG A 619 16.17 0.81 3.85
C ARG A 619 15.77 0.41 5.27
N GLY A 620 14.53 0.70 5.67
CA GLY A 620 14.08 0.48 7.05
C GLY A 620 14.08 -0.97 7.51
N PHE A 621 14.02 -1.93 6.57
CA PHE A 621 14.17 -3.36 6.85
C PHE A 621 15.51 -3.76 7.50
N ASN A 622 16.56 -2.92 7.41
CA ASN A 622 17.81 -3.15 8.15
C ASN A 622 17.60 -3.26 9.67
N ASN A 623 16.50 -2.73 10.21
CA ASN A 623 16.10 -2.77 11.61
C ASN A 623 14.88 -3.70 11.88
N TYR A 624 14.49 -4.58 10.94
CA TYR A 624 13.23 -5.34 10.99
C TYR A 624 12.97 -6.08 12.32
N ASN A 625 14.00 -6.68 12.92
CA ASN A 625 13.93 -7.31 14.25
C ASN A 625 13.38 -6.41 15.36
N ARG A 626 13.55 -5.09 15.30
CA ARG A 626 13.16 -4.15 16.36
C ARG A 626 11.67 -4.15 16.67
N THR A 627 10.80 -4.47 15.71
CA THR A 627 9.37 -4.61 15.97
C THR A 627 9.04 -5.86 16.79
N PHE A 628 9.88 -6.90 16.76
CA PHE A 628 9.68 -8.15 17.50
C PHE A 628 10.47 -8.23 18.80
N MET A 629 11.57 -7.49 18.91
CA MET A 629 12.57 -7.62 19.98
C MET A 629 12.67 -6.36 20.84
N VAL A 630 12.84 -6.54 22.16
CA VAL A 630 13.31 -5.46 23.05
C VAL A 630 14.84 -5.44 23.23
N LYS A 631 15.52 -6.59 23.01
CA LYS A 631 16.98 -6.76 23.11
C LYS A 631 17.55 -6.92 21.71
N VAL A 632 18.53 -6.11 21.32
CA VAL A 632 19.11 -6.07 19.96
C VAL A 632 20.63 -5.86 20.03
N ILE A 633 21.38 -6.55 19.16
CA ILE A 633 22.85 -6.47 19.10
C ILE A 633 23.30 -5.03 18.82
N GLY A 634 24.22 -4.53 19.64
CA GLY A 634 24.79 -3.18 19.51
C GLY A 634 23.88 -2.03 19.97
N TYR A 635 22.70 -2.32 20.51
CA TYR A 635 21.81 -1.32 21.11
C TYR A 635 21.90 -1.35 22.64
N ASN A 636 22.09 -0.19 23.27
CA ASN A 636 22.16 -0.07 24.73
C ASN A 636 20.77 0.22 25.31
N GLY A 637 20.33 -0.61 26.27
CA GLY A 637 18.99 -0.55 26.84
C GLY A 637 17.95 -1.34 26.02
N HIS A 638 16.68 -1.00 26.18
CA HIS A 638 15.55 -1.70 25.57
C HIS A 638 14.95 -0.96 24.36
N VAL A 639 14.49 -1.71 23.37
CA VAL A 639 13.87 -1.18 22.14
C VAL A 639 12.35 -1.07 22.30
N ARG A 640 11.87 0.12 22.65
CA ARG A 640 10.43 0.49 22.66
C ARG A 640 9.90 0.78 21.25
N GLN A 641 8.61 1.10 21.09
CA GLN A 641 8.00 1.36 19.77
C GLN A 641 8.60 2.60 19.09
N ILE A 642 8.83 3.68 19.84
CA ILE A 642 9.49 4.90 19.35
C ILE A 642 10.98 4.69 18.98
N ASN A 643 11.56 3.54 19.36
CA ASN A 643 12.96 3.18 19.14
C ASN A 643 13.17 2.11 18.05
N GLU A 644 12.10 1.76 17.31
CA GLU A 644 12.16 0.78 16.21
C GLU A 644 12.83 1.30 14.91
N GLU A 645 13.21 2.58 14.89
CA GLU A 645 13.86 3.27 13.75
C GLU A 645 13.10 3.01 12.44
N GLY A 646 13.74 2.31 11.48
CA GLY A 646 13.20 2.05 10.15
C GLY A 646 12.17 0.92 10.07
N ALA A 647 11.90 0.18 11.15
CA ALA A 647 10.95 -0.93 11.13
C ALA A 647 9.49 -0.43 11.22
N HIS A 648 9.05 0.32 10.21
CA HIS A 648 7.70 0.87 10.06
C HIS A 648 7.28 0.91 8.59
N TRP A 649 5.98 1.08 8.30
CA TRP A 649 5.54 1.57 6.98
C TRP A 649 5.47 3.11 7.02
N HIS A 650 5.91 3.81 5.98
CA HIS A 650 5.76 5.27 5.93
C HIS A 650 4.28 5.65 5.99
N ARG A 651 3.94 6.84 6.50
CA ARG A 651 2.53 7.22 6.71
C ARG A 651 1.70 7.15 5.42
N THR A 652 2.30 7.47 4.27
CA THR A 652 1.61 7.38 2.97
C THR A 652 1.48 5.93 2.45
N ASP A 653 2.36 5.02 2.87
CA ASP A 653 2.20 3.58 2.63
C ASP A 653 1.06 3.00 3.47
N ILE A 654 0.99 3.39 4.75
CA ILE A 654 -0.14 3.05 5.64
C ILE A 654 -1.47 3.49 5.03
N VAL A 655 -1.57 4.72 4.50
CA VAL A 655 -2.82 5.21 3.87
C VAL A 655 -3.18 4.40 2.62
N ARG A 656 -2.19 3.98 1.80
CA ARG A 656 -2.42 3.05 0.68
C ARG A 656 -2.89 1.67 1.16
N LEU A 657 -2.21 1.09 2.15
CA LEU A 657 -2.53 -0.20 2.76
C LEU A 657 -3.94 -0.22 3.40
N ARG A 658 -4.40 0.91 3.95
CA ARG A 658 -5.75 1.10 4.50
C ARG A 658 -6.88 0.93 3.46
N HIS A 659 -6.60 1.20 2.19
CA HIS A 659 -7.55 1.04 1.08
C HIS A 659 -7.27 -0.21 0.22
N HIS A 660 -6.08 -0.82 0.34
CA HIS A 660 -5.71 -2.01 -0.43
C HIS A 660 -6.61 -3.21 -0.11
N SER A 661 -7.05 -3.93 -1.15
CA SER A 661 -8.12 -4.93 -1.04
C SER A 661 -7.79 -6.08 -0.09
N LEU A 662 -6.53 -6.54 -0.01
CA LEU A 662 -6.15 -7.64 0.88
C LEU A 662 -6.20 -7.29 2.37
N LEU A 663 -6.29 -6.01 2.73
CA LEU A 663 -6.24 -5.51 4.11
C LEU A 663 -7.59 -4.88 4.55
N ARG A 664 -8.70 -5.30 3.95
CA ARG A 664 -10.04 -4.97 4.47
C ARG A 664 -10.36 -5.77 5.72
N LEU A 665 -11.06 -5.16 6.67
CA LEU A 665 -11.69 -5.82 7.80
C LEU A 665 -13.07 -6.38 7.40
N PRO A 666 -13.63 -7.36 8.13
CA PRO A 666 -14.97 -7.89 7.85
C PRO A 666 -16.03 -6.78 7.76
N GLY A 667 -16.88 -6.83 6.73
CA GLY A 667 -17.92 -5.83 6.48
C GLY A 667 -17.46 -4.52 5.81
N GLU A 668 -16.17 -4.27 5.62
CA GLU A 668 -15.72 -3.07 4.89
C GLU A 668 -16.02 -3.16 3.38
N LYS A 669 -16.63 -2.10 2.83
CA LYS A 669 -16.95 -2.01 1.40
C LYS A 669 -15.69 -1.94 0.53
N CYS A 670 -15.77 -2.50 -0.67
CA CYS A 670 -14.81 -2.19 -1.73
C CYS A 670 -15.23 -0.88 -2.42
N TYR A 671 -14.26 -0.17 -2.99
CA TYR A 671 -14.49 1.08 -3.74
C TYR A 671 -13.82 1.10 -5.12
N LYS A 672 -13.15 0.01 -5.52
CA LYS A 672 -12.43 -0.09 -6.81
C LYS A 672 -13.32 0.15 -8.03
N ASP A 673 -14.62 -0.14 -7.89
CA ASP A 673 -15.63 0.01 -8.95
C ASP A 673 -16.20 1.45 -9.04
N LEU A 674 -15.75 2.38 -8.19
CA LEU A 674 -16.09 3.80 -8.33
C LEU A 674 -15.37 4.41 -9.55
N PRO A 675 -16.02 5.33 -10.30
CA PRO A 675 -15.40 6.01 -11.43
C PRO A 675 -14.08 6.66 -11.04
N GLY A 676 -13.05 6.45 -11.87
CA GLY A 676 -11.71 6.95 -11.64
C GLY A 676 -11.27 8.09 -12.56
N GLY A 677 -10.05 8.55 -12.32
CA GLY A 677 -9.46 9.71 -12.97
C GLY A 677 -9.69 11.00 -12.18
N THR A 678 -8.73 11.92 -12.25
CA THR A 678 -8.81 13.24 -11.61
C THR A 678 -8.77 14.33 -12.68
N THR A 679 -9.81 15.17 -12.72
CA THR A 679 -9.80 16.40 -13.53
C THR A 679 -8.97 17.46 -12.82
N THR A 680 -8.01 18.05 -13.54
CA THR A 680 -7.14 19.13 -13.05
C THR A 680 -7.44 20.41 -13.81
N LEU A 681 -7.65 21.49 -13.06
CA LEU A 681 -8.06 22.80 -13.58
C LEU A 681 -7.18 23.91 -12.95
N PRO A 682 -6.38 24.65 -13.72
CA PRO A 682 -5.70 25.86 -13.24
C PRO A 682 -6.65 26.89 -12.62
N ALA A 683 -6.15 27.64 -11.63
CA ALA A 683 -6.86 28.71 -10.94
C ALA A 683 -5.91 29.86 -10.59
N GLU A 684 -6.44 30.95 -10.03
CA GLU A 684 -5.74 32.24 -9.85
C GLU A 684 -4.47 32.14 -8.98
N ARG A 685 -4.40 31.14 -8.09
CA ARG A 685 -3.31 30.87 -7.14
C ARG A 685 -2.85 29.41 -7.10
N GLY A 686 -3.28 28.57 -8.03
CA GLY A 686 -3.00 27.13 -7.94
C GLY A 686 -3.90 26.25 -8.82
N LEU A 687 -4.40 25.17 -8.24
CA LEU A 687 -5.19 24.16 -8.95
C LEU A 687 -6.51 23.85 -8.22
N LEU A 688 -7.57 23.62 -9.00
CA LEU A 688 -8.76 22.92 -8.57
C LEU A 688 -8.69 21.47 -9.07
N LEU A 689 -8.89 20.52 -8.17
CA LEU A 689 -8.94 19.09 -8.45
C LEU A 689 -10.35 18.55 -8.25
N ALA A 690 -10.79 17.63 -9.11
CA ALA A 690 -12.02 16.87 -8.91
C ALA A 690 -11.81 15.38 -9.26
N ASN A 691 -12.17 14.47 -8.35
CA ASN A 691 -12.14 13.02 -8.55
C ASN A 691 -13.49 12.42 -8.08
N PRO A 692 -14.26 11.76 -8.97
CA PRO A 692 -15.61 11.28 -8.66
C PRO A 692 -15.66 10.06 -7.73
N SER A 693 -14.52 9.45 -7.36
CA SER A 693 -14.45 8.49 -6.26
C SER A 693 -14.29 9.16 -4.88
N GLY A 694 -13.84 10.42 -4.86
CA GLY A 694 -13.31 11.11 -3.69
C GLY A 694 -11.81 10.85 -3.51
N PHE A 695 -11.09 11.83 -2.95
CA PHE A 695 -9.66 11.71 -2.65
C PHE A 695 -9.42 10.95 -1.35
N THR A 696 -8.34 10.17 -1.30
CA THR A 696 -7.78 9.56 -0.07
C THR A 696 -6.44 10.18 0.32
N MET A 697 -5.65 10.66 -0.64
CA MET A 697 -4.37 11.29 -0.36
C MET A 697 -3.89 12.21 -1.50
N LEU A 698 -3.19 13.28 -1.14
CA LEU A 698 -2.33 14.07 -2.03
C LEU A 698 -0.91 14.10 -1.44
N GLU A 699 0.14 13.85 -2.22
CA GLU A 699 1.55 13.96 -1.80
C GLU A 699 2.26 15.05 -2.62
N GLY A 700 3.00 15.94 -1.96
CA GLY A 700 3.82 16.98 -2.58
C GLY A 700 5.29 16.59 -2.65
N TRP A 701 5.83 16.56 -3.87
CA TRP A 701 7.22 16.22 -4.18
C TRP A 701 7.91 17.42 -4.83
N VAL A 702 9.02 17.88 -4.27
CA VAL A 702 9.77 19.06 -4.76
C VAL A 702 11.12 18.61 -5.27
N ASN A 703 11.39 18.85 -6.56
CA ASN A 703 12.60 18.41 -7.27
C ASN A 703 12.83 16.89 -7.11
N GLY A 704 11.77 16.10 -7.26
CA GLY A 704 11.79 14.64 -7.09
C GLY A 704 11.95 14.15 -5.65
N GLN A 705 11.93 15.04 -4.65
CA GLN A 705 12.00 14.67 -3.23
C GLN A 705 10.66 14.90 -2.54
N TYR A 706 10.06 13.86 -1.96
CA TYR A 706 8.88 13.98 -1.12
C TYR A 706 9.10 15.02 -0.01
N ARG A 707 8.11 15.89 0.21
CA ARG A 707 8.12 16.90 1.27
C ARG A 707 6.97 16.77 2.24
N TRP A 708 5.76 16.52 1.75
CA TRP A 708 4.54 16.58 2.56
C TRP A 708 3.41 15.75 1.95
N HIS A 709 2.37 15.45 2.72
CA HIS A 709 1.12 14.91 2.20
C HIS A 709 -0.09 15.42 2.98
N GLN A 710 -1.26 15.42 2.33
CA GLN A 710 -2.57 15.56 2.95
C GLN A 710 -3.33 14.24 2.81
N GLU A 711 -3.66 13.62 3.94
CA GLU A 711 -4.52 12.42 3.97
C GLU A 711 -5.99 12.75 4.24
N TYR A 712 -6.88 11.96 3.64
CA TYR A 712 -8.33 12.04 3.71
C TYR A 712 -8.88 10.64 4.03
N SER A 713 -9.14 10.39 5.32
CA SER A 713 -9.61 9.10 5.83
C SER A 713 -10.74 9.28 6.83
N GLN A 714 -11.49 8.22 7.12
CA GLN A 714 -12.55 8.23 8.14
C GLN A 714 -11.97 8.45 9.55
N GLU A 715 -10.76 7.96 9.76
CA GLU A 715 -10.01 7.96 10.99
C GLU A 715 -9.40 9.36 11.27
N ASN A 716 -8.87 10.04 10.25
CA ASN A 716 -8.38 11.42 10.38
C ASN A 716 -9.49 12.50 10.30
N PHE A 717 -10.73 12.12 9.95
CA PHE A 717 -11.80 13.09 9.68
C PHE A 717 -12.06 14.05 10.86
N ASN A 718 -12.14 13.54 12.09
CA ASN A 718 -12.40 14.39 13.26
C ASN A 718 -11.24 15.35 13.55
N ASN A 719 -9.99 14.89 13.41
CA ASN A 719 -8.80 15.72 13.59
C ASN A 719 -8.74 16.83 12.53
N ARG A 720 -9.02 16.50 11.26
CA ARG A 720 -9.07 17.45 10.14
C ARG A 720 -10.26 18.42 10.25
N ARG A 721 -11.37 18.00 10.86
CA ARG A 721 -12.59 18.80 11.06
C ARG A 721 -12.46 19.81 12.20
N TYR A 722 -11.99 19.37 13.37
CA TYR A 722 -12.00 20.15 14.61
C TYR A 722 -10.63 20.64 15.08
N GLY A 723 -9.54 20.03 14.61
CA GLY A 723 -8.19 20.41 14.99
C GLY A 723 -7.68 21.68 14.31
N CYS A 724 -6.52 22.16 14.77
CA CYS A 724 -5.82 23.32 14.22
C CYS A 724 -5.10 23.01 12.88
N CYS A 725 -5.75 22.27 11.97
CA CYS A 725 -5.24 21.95 10.63
C CYS A 725 -5.27 23.20 9.73
N VAL A 726 -4.35 24.13 9.97
CA VAL A 726 -4.12 25.33 9.15
C VAL A 726 -4.04 24.96 7.67
N GLY A 727 -4.67 25.76 6.81
CA GLY A 727 -4.58 25.64 5.34
C GLY A 727 -5.29 24.45 4.69
N VAL A 728 -6.24 23.79 5.36
CA VAL A 728 -7.21 22.87 4.74
C VAL A 728 -8.53 23.62 4.57
N CYS A 729 -9.13 23.64 3.37
CA CYS A 729 -10.33 24.43 3.10
C CYS A 729 -11.50 23.96 3.99
N PRO A 730 -12.35 24.87 4.51
CA PRO A 730 -13.45 24.51 5.41
C PRO A 730 -14.39 23.44 4.84
N ASP A 731 -14.65 23.43 3.53
CA ASP A 731 -15.55 22.45 2.94
C ASP A 731 -14.89 21.06 2.87
N GLU A 732 -13.58 20.96 2.58
CA GLU A 732 -12.83 19.71 2.77
C GLU A 732 -12.98 19.21 4.21
N ARG A 733 -12.82 20.10 5.21
CA ARG A 733 -12.96 19.75 6.64
C ARG A 733 -14.35 19.21 6.99
N THR A 734 -15.38 19.44 6.18
CA THR A 734 -16.72 18.85 6.37
C THR A 734 -16.91 17.49 5.68
N GLN A 735 -16.04 17.10 4.74
CA GLN A 735 -16.17 15.87 3.95
C GLN A 735 -15.09 14.84 4.36
N VAL A 736 -15.48 13.57 4.49
CA VAL A 736 -14.54 12.49 4.89
C VAL A 736 -13.52 12.22 3.79
N TYR A 737 -14.03 11.97 2.58
CA TYR A 737 -13.30 11.84 1.33
C TYR A 737 -13.86 12.93 0.41
N PRO A 738 -13.19 14.08 0.25
CA PRO A 738 -13.74 15.15 -0.59
C PRO A 738 -13.67 14.74 -2.07
N GLU A 739 -14.69 15.08 -2.85
CA GLU A 739 -14.67 14.90 -4.31
C GLU A 739 -13.97 16.05 -5.04
N LYS A 740 -13.77 17.18 -4.36
CA LYS A 740 -13.16 18.40 -4.89
C LYS A 740 -12.19 19.02 -3.87
N ILE A 741 -11.02 19.46 -4.31
CA ILE A 741 -9.98 20.09 -3.48
C ILE A 741 -9.46 21.35 -4.20
N CYS A 742 -9.14 22.39 -3.43
CA CYS A 742 -8.38 23.55 -3.92
C CYS A 742 -6.95 23.51 -3.38
N ILE A 743 -5.97 23.45 -4.28
CA ILE A 743 -4.55 23.60 -3.98
C ILE A 743 -4.20 25.07 -4.18
N ASP A 744 -3.98 25.78 -3.07
CA ASP A 744 -3.39 27.11 -3.05
C ASP A 744 -1.85 26.99 -2.93
N LEU A 745 -1.11 27.55 -3.89
CA LEU A 745 0.36 27.42 -3.93
C LEU A 745 1.05 28.15 -2.78
N ASP A 746 0.50 29.28 -2.31
CA ASP A 746 1.07 30.00 -1.16
C ASP A 746 1.06 29.08 0.08
N SER A 747 -0.06 28.40 0.33
CA SER A 747 -0.20 27.41 1.41
C SER A 747 0.69 26.18 1.18
N TRP A 748 0.74 25.63 -0.04
CA TRP A 748 1.57 24.45 -0.33
C TRP A 748 3.08 24.73 -0.26
N SER A 749 3.53 25.94 -0.59
CA SER A 749 4.93 26.34 -0.46
C SER A 749 5.42 26.27 0.99
N GLN A 750 4.64 26.81 1.93
CA GLN A 750 4.94 26.81 3.36
C GLN A 750 5.02 25.39 3.94
N ARG A 751 4.20 24.46 3.43
CA ARG A 751 4.19 23.05 3.84
C ARG A 751 5.36 22.27 3.26
N CYS A 752 5.67 22.48 1.99
CA CYS A 752 6.71 21.76 1.26
C CYS A 752 8.10 22.38 1.48
N PHE A 753 8.37 22.83 2.71
CA PHE A 753 9.63 23.43 3.18
C PHE A 753 10.10 24.69 2.42
N GLY A 754 9.17 25.50 1.91
CA GLY A 754 9.48 26.80 1.30
C GLY A 754 10.09 26.70 -0.11
N PHE A 755 9.62 25.75 -0.92
CA PHE A 755 10.02 25.67 -2.33
C PHE A 755 9.69 26.97 -3.08
N ASN A 756 10.47 27.28 -4.13
CA ASN A 756 10.27 28.44 -4.97
C ASN A 756 9.51 28.07 -6.26
N PRO A 757 8.26 28.53 -6.47
CA PRO A 757 7.47 28.24 -7.68
C PRO A 757 8.10 28.70 -9.00
N GLU A 758 9.09 29.61 -8.97
CA GLU A 758 9.81 30.07 -10.15
C GLU A 758 10.93 29.13 -10.60
N SER A 759 11.52 28.33 -9.70
CA SER A 759 12.72 27.52 -9.97
C SER A 759 12.59 26.03 -9.65
N ASP A 760 11.71 25.64 -8.74
CA ASP A 760 11.55 24.25 -8.31
C ASP A 760 10.38 23.57 -9.03
N LYS A 761 10.58 22.30 -9.42
CA LYS A 761 9.51 21.44 -9.93
C LYS A 761 8.73 20.88 -8.74
N LEU A 762 7.48 21.34 -8.56
CA LEU A 762 6.50 20.70 -7.67
C LEU A 762 5.69 19.68 -8.47
N ASP A 763 5.79 18.41 -8.08
CA ASP A 763 4.92 17.33 -8.53
C ASP A 763 3.91 17.00 -7.44
N ILE A 764 2.66 16.75 -7.83
CA ILE A 764 1.60 16.31 -6.91
C ILE A 764 1.11 14.92 -7.32
N VAL A 765 1.36 13.93 -6.46
CA VAL A 765 0.81 12.57 -6.59
C VAL A 765 -0.56 12.55 -5.93
N ILE A 766 -1.55 11.97 -6.62
CA ILE A 766 -2.96 11.96 -6.23
C ILE A 766 -3.37 10.51 -6.04
N THR A 767 -4.11 10.21 -4.96
CA THR A 767 -4.72 8.89 -4.73
C THR A 767 -6.23 9.02 -4.54
N GLY A 768 -7.01 8.32 -5.37
CA GLY A 768 -8.47 8.22 -5.27
C GLY A 768 -8.94 7.20 -4.22
N ARG A 769 -10.26 7.14 -4.00
CA ARG A 769 -10.90 6.19 -3.07
C ARG A 769 -11.08 4.80 -3.67
N ASN A 770 -11.17 4.72 -4.99
CA ASN A 770 -11.02 3.50 -5.78
C ASN A 770 -9.59 2.92 -5.75
N SER A 771 -8.63 3.62 -5.12
CA SER A 771 -7.19 3.35 -5.18
C SER A 771 -6.58 3.54 -6.58
N ASP A 772 -7.17 4.40 -7.42
CA ASP A 772 -6.45 4.98 -8.55
C ASP A 772 -5.35 5.94 -8.07
N THR A 773 -4.32 6.10 -8.90
CA THR A 773 -3.23 7.02 -8.65
C THR A 773 -2.90 7.82 -9.91
N GLY A 774 -2.77 9.13 -9.77
CA GLY A 774 -2.30 10.04 -10.82
C GLY A 774 -1.12 10.87 -10.35
N THR A 775 -0.47 11.59 -11.27
CA THR A 775 0.57 12.57 -10.93
C THR A 775 0.43 13.78 -11.84
N ILE A 776 0.41 14.96 -11.24
CA ILE A 776 0.53 16.23 -11.94
C ILE A 776 1.99 16.62 -11.86
N GLU A 777 2.70 16.48 -12.99
CA GLU A 777 4.10 16.90 -13.08
C GLU A 777 4.23 18.41 -13.30
N ASP A 778 5.15 19.05 -12.58
CA ASP A 778 5.44 20.49 -12.62
C ASP A 778 4.16 21.34 -12.59
N VAL A 779 3.47 21.31 -11.44
CA VAL A 779 2.26 22.10 -11.16
C VAL A 779 2.44 23.57 -11.53
N CYS A 780 3.63 24.13 -11.28
CA CYS A 780 3.95 25.51 -11.58
C CYS A 780 3.98 25.77 -13.10
N LYS A 781 4.51 24.85 -13.90
CA LYS A 781 4.41 24.88 -15.37
C LYS A 781 2.98 24.66 -15.84
N VAL A 782 2.23 23.71 -15.27
CA VAL A 782 0.81 23.45 -15.63
C VAL A 782 -0.03 24.73 -15.46
N ILE A 783 0.21 25.52 -14.42
CA ILE A 783 -0.49 26.80 -14.22
C ILE A 783 0.01 27.88 -15.19
N ARG A 784 1.32 27.96 -15.45
CA ARG A 784 1.92 28.92 -16.41
C ARG A 784 1.43 28.71 -17.84
N GLU A 785 1.42 27.46 -18.32
CA GLU A 785 1.01 27.09 -19.68
C GLU A 785 -0.52 26.99 -19.80
N GLY A 786 -1.20 26.59 -18.71
CA GLY A 786 -2.65 26.57 -18.59
C GLY A 786 -3.29 27.94 -18.33
N THR A 787 -2.56 29.04 -18.44
CA THR A 787 -3.09 30.41 -18.30
C THR A 787 -2.74 31.25 -19.52
N ILE A 788 -3.75 31.82 -20.18
CA ILE A 788 -3.60 32.77 -21.29
C ILE A 788 -4.31 34.10 -21.00
N ILE A 789 -4.00 35.12 -21.79
CA ILE A 789 -4.77 36.36 -21.84
C ILE A 789 -5.76 36.25 -23.00
N GLY A 790 -7.04 36.12 -22.67
CA GLY A 790 -8.14 36.06 -23.63
C GLY A 790 -8.62 37.45 -24.08
N PRO A 791 -9.72 37.49 -24.87
CA PRO A 791 -10.34 38.74 -25.32
C PRO A 791 -10.59 39.72 -24.17
N GLY A 792 -10.34 41.01 -24.44
CA GLY A 792 -10.54 42.08 -23.47
C GLY A 792 -9.50 42.17 -22.35
N GLY A 793 -8.43 41.37 -22.40
CA GLY A 793 -7.41 41.29 -21.35
C GLY A 793 -7.81 40.41 -20.16
N VAL A 794 -8.86 39.61 -20.30
CA VAL A 794 -9.32 38.67 -19.26
C VAL A 794 -8.30 37.54 -19.10
N ARG A 795 -7.95 37.18 -17.86
CA ARG A 795 -7.18 35.96 -17.59
C ARG A 795 -8.09 34.75 -17.83
N VAL A 796 -7.72 33.94 -18.81
CA VAL A 796 -8.47 32.73 -19.20
C VAL A 796 -7.60 31.52 -18.94
N PHE A 797 -8.15 30.53 -18.25
CA PHE A 797 -7.49 29.26 -17.96
C PHE A 797 -7.85 28.22 -19.01
N LYS A 798 -6.91 27.30 -19.29
CA LYS A 798 -7.12 26.12 -20.14
C LYS A 798 -7.12 24.87 -19.26
N SER A 799 -8.11 23.99 -19.44
CA SER A 799 -8.11 22.68 -18.76
C SER A 799 -6.97 21.79 -19.24
N GLY A 800 -6.74 20.68 -18.55
CA GLY A 800 -6.05 19.53 -19.15
C GLY A 800 -6.72 19.09 -20.46
N SER A 801 -5.95 18.43 -21.32
CA SER A 801 -6.40 17.92 -22.62
C SER A 801 -7.24 16.65 -22.46
N PHE A 802 -8.45 16.65 -23.01
CA PHE A 802 -9.25 15.46 -23.25
C PHE A 802 -8.90 14.94 -24.65
N GLY A 803 -8.41 13.70 -24.76
CA GLY A 803 -7.72 13.22 -25.97
C GLY A 803 -6.24 13.65 -26.00
N ASN A 804 -5.41 12.86 -26.67
CA ASN A 804 -3.95 12.98 -26.56
C ASN A 804 -3.32 14.04 -27.47
N GLY A 805 -3.99 14.52 -28.51
CA GLY A 805 -3.40 15.49 -29.45
C GLY A 805 -2.19 14.93 -30.21
N ILE A 806 -2.23 13.68 -30.66
CA ILE A 806 -1.09 12.95 -31.27
C ILE A 806 -1.26 12.60 -32.75
N LEU A 807 -2.32 13.06 -33.42
CA LEU A 807 -2.46 12.83 -34.87
C LEU A 807 -1.40 13.61 -35.64
N LYS A 808 -0.69 12.91 -36.52
CA LYS A 808 0.29 13.53 -37.42
C LYS A 808 -0.41 14.57 -38.29
N ASP A 809 0.24 15.73 -38.46
CA ASP A 809 -0.22 16.86 -39.27
C ASP A 809 -1.56 17.48 -38.78
N HIS A 810 -1.87 17.33 -37.48
CA HIS A 810 -3.03 17.98 -36.86
C HIS A 810 -2.96 19.52 -36.90
N ARG A 811 -4.13 20.15 -36.76
CA ARG A 811 -4.30 21.60 -36.71
C ARG A 811 -4.84 22.00 -35.36
N HIS A 812 -4.39 23.13 -34.84
CA HIS A 812 -4.99 23.75 -33.68
C HIS A 812 -6.30 24.45 -34.06
N TYR A 813 -7.30 24.30 -33.21
CA TYR A 813 -8.58 24.98 -33.29
C TYR A 813 -8.85 25.69 -31.96
N GLU A 814 -9.31 26.93 -32.01
CA GLU A 814 -9.71 27.69 -30.83
C GLU A 814 -10.93 28.54 -31.19
N VAL A 815 -11.95 28.51 -30.32
CA VAL A 815 -13.22 29.22 -30.48
C VAL A 815 -13.57 29.89 -29.16
N HIS A 816 -13.86 31.19 -29.18
CA HIS A 816 -14.24 31.94 -27.99
C HIS A 816 -15.73 32.29 -28.00
N PHE A 817 -16.38 32.04 -26.87
CA PHE A 817 -17.76 32.44 -26.57
C PHE A 817 -17.84 32.75 -25.07
N SER A 818 -18.68 33.69 -24.65
CA SER A 818 -18.86 34.01 -23.23
C SER A 818 -20.17 33.45 -22.70
N GLY A 819 -20.17 33.04 -21.43
CA GLY A 819 -21.41 32.90 -20.65
C GLY A 819 -22.10 34.25 -20.40
N SER A 820 -23.40 34.21 -20.07
CA SER A 820 -24.30 35.35 -19.85
C SER A 820 -23.86 36.30 -18.74
N ASP A 821 -23.05 35.79 -17.81
CA ASP A 821 -22.71 36.47 -16.57
C ASP A 821 -21.53 37.47 -16.75
N TYR A 822 -20.97 37.58 -17.97
CA TYR A 822 -20.05 38.66 -18.33
C TYR A 822 -20.80 39.87 -18.92
N PRO A 823 -20.56 41.10 -18.44
CA PRO A 823 -21.30 42.27 -18.90
C PRO A 823 -20.91 42.62 -20.33
N SER A 824 -21.85 42.46 -21.27
CA SER A 824 -21.72 42.88 -22.67
C SER A 824 -21.15 44.30 -22.76
N SER A 825 -19.95 44.44 -23.30
CA SER A 825 -19.34 45.76 -23.49
C SER A 825 -20.22 46.59 -24.42
N VAL A 826 -20.61 47.79 -24.01
CA VAL A 826 -21.53 48.70 -24.75
C VAL A 826 -20.99 49.11 -26.14
N ASP A 827 -19.70 48.83 -26.39
CA ASP A 827 -18.96 49.07 -27.63
C ASP A 827 -18.67 47.79 -28.45
N GLY A 828 -19.13 46.61 -27.98
CA GLY A 828 -18.91 45.31 -28.65
C GLY A 828 -17.45 44.82 -28.73
N SER A 829 -16.49 45.59 -28.22
CA SER A 829 -15.06 45.46 -28.51
C SER A 829 -14.26 44.64 -27.49
N LYS A 830 -14.85 44.22 -26.37
CA LYS A 830 -14.08 43.67 -25.22
C LYS A 830 -14.26 42.17 -24.96
N TYR A 831 -15.44 41.58 -25.18
CA TYR A 831 -15.70 40.19 -24.82
C TYR A 831 -16.27 39.39 -26.01
N PRO A 832 -16.15 38.04 -26.02
CA PRO A 832 -16.73 37.22 -27.08
C PRO A 832 -18.27 37.37 -27.15
N PRO A 833 -18.90 37.06 -28.29
CA PRO A 833 -20.34 36.90 -28.35
C PRO A 833 -20.81 35.65 -27.59
N GLY A 834 -22.12 35.59 -27.31
CA GLY A 834 -22.78 34.39 -26.80
C GLY A 834 -23.06 33.36 -27.90
N ILE A 835 -23.37 32.13 -27.51
CA ILE A 835 -23.80 31.07 -28.43
C ILE A 835 -25.26 31.26 -28.80
N ARG A 836 -25.60 31.08 -30.09
CA ARG A 836 -26.97 30.97 -30.61
C ARG A 836 -27.32 29.53 -30.99
N SER A 837 -26.42 28.80 -31.62
CA SER A 837 -26.60 27.36 -31.85
C SER A 837 -25.28 26.63 -32.02
N ILE A 838 -25.27 25.33 -31.73
CA ILE A 838 -24.09 24.48 -31.81
C ILE A 838 -24.41 23.30 -32.73
N THR A 839 -23.67 23.15 -33.82
CA THR A 839 -23.83 22.07 -34.79
C THR A 839 -22.67 21.09 -34.65
N ILE A 840 -22.95 19.87 -34.18
CA ILE A 840 -21.98 18.79 -34.07
C ILE A 840 -21.93 18.04 -35.40
N ARG A 841 -20.72 17.81 -35.91
CA ARG A 841 -20.44 16.94 -37.06
C ARG A 841 -19.76 15.68 -36.53
N SER A 842 -20.34 14.51 -36.77
CA SER A 842 -19.79 13.25 -36.24
C SER A 842 -20.11 12.01 -37.08
N GLY A 843 -19.12 11.14 -37.26
CA GLY A 843 -19.26 9.78 -37.77
C GLY A 843 -19.08 8.75 -36.65
N SER A 844 -18.09 7.88 -36.78
CA SER A 844 -17.63 7.01 -35.68
C SER A 844 -16.87 7.77 -34.58
N PHE A 845 -16.41 8.98 -34.89
CA PHE A 845 -15.69 9.93 -34.02
C PHE A 845 -16.29 11.34 -34.21
N ILE A 846 -15.76 12.36 -33.52
CA ILE A 846 -16.22 13.76 -33.68
C ILE A 846 -15.38 14.49 -34.75
N ASP A 847 -15.93 14.63 -35.96
CA ASP A 847 -15.35 15.37 -37.10
C ASP A 847 -15.13 16.87 -36.77
N GLY A 848 -15.99 17.44 -35.92
CA GLY A 848 -15.87 18.79 -35.37
C GLY A 848 -17.18 19.36 -34.86
N VAL A 849 -17.14 20.62 -34.42
CA VAL A 849 -18.27 21.39 -33.89
C VAL A 849 -18.27 22.78 -34.53
N ILE A 850 -19.44 23.28 -34.92
CA ILE A 850 -19.62 24.63 -35.47
C ILE A 850 -20.45 25.44 -34.49
N PHE A 851 -19.91 26.56 -34.02
CA PHE A 851 -20.57 27.48 -33.09
C PHE A 851 -21.12 28.67 -33.87
N THR A 852 -22.44 28.78 -33.95
CA THR A 852 -23.13 29.97 -34.46
C THR A 852 -23.32 30.93 -33.29
N MET A 853 -22.79 32.15 -33.44
CA MET A 853 -22.76 33.18 -32.40
C MET A 853 -23.94 34.14 -32.50
N THR A 854 -24.20 34.92 -31.44
CA THR A 854 -25.28 35.91 -31.39
C THR A 854 -25.07 37.11 -32.32
N ASP A 855 -23.83 37.40 -32.74
CA ASP A 855 -23.51 38.40 -33.77
C ASP A 855 -23.70 37.88 -35.21
N GLY A 856 -24.00 36.59 -35.37
CA GLY A 856 -24.19 35.92 -36.65
C GLY A 856 -22.93 35.27 -37.25
N GLN A 857 -21.77 35.35 -36.60
CA GLN A 857 -20.58 34.61 -37.04
C GLN A 857 -20.74 33.10 -36.77
N ALA A 858 -20.14 32.27 -37.64
CA ALA A 858 -20.09 30.82 -37.47
C ALA A 858 -18.62 30.37 -37.41
N VAL A 859 -18.18 29.86 -36.26
CA VAL A 859 -16.79 29.46 -36.01
C VAL A 859 -16.68 27.92 -36.03
N GLN A 860 -15.77 27.39 -36.85
CA GLN A 860 -15.51 25.95 -36.93
C GLN A 860 -14.40 25.53 -35.95
N PHE A 861 -14.66 24.44 -35.23
CA PHE A 861 -13.76 23.83 -34.26
C PHE A 861 -13.59 22.34 -34.60
N GLY A 862 -12.45 21.98 -35.19
CA GLY A 862 -12.30 20.74 -35.96
C GLY A 862 -12.51 20.97 -37.46
N ALA A 863 -12.35 19.92 -38.27
CA ALA A 863 -12.44 20.05 -39.72
C ALA A 863 -13.88 20.09 -40.25
N CYS A 864 -14.84 19.53 -39.51
CA CYS A 864 -16.28 19.58 -39.81
C CYS A 864 -16.69 19.04 -41.21
N ALA A 865 -15.78 18.36 -41.92
CA ALA A 865 -15.90 18.06 -43.34
C ALA A 865 -16.63 16.74 -43.66
N GLY A 866 -16.97 15.96 -42.63
CA GLY A 866 -17.67 14.68 -42.74
C GLY A 866 -18.80 14.52 -41.72
N GLY A 867 -19.13 13.27 -41.41
CA GLY A 867 -20.13 12.90 -40.41
C GLY A 867 -21.60 13.16 -40.78
N GLY A 868 -22.49 12.70 -39.91
CA GLY A 868 -23.86 13.21 -39.79
C GLY A 868 -23.88 14.52 -39.01
N GLU A 869 -25.06 15.16 -38.96
CA GLU A 869 -25.26 16.48 -38.34
C GLU A 869 -26.25 16.39 -37.17
N THR A 870 -25.94 17.08 -36.08
CA THR A 870 -26.83 17.24 -34.91
C THR A 870 -26.75 18.69 -34.44
N VAL A 871 -27.90 19.38 -34.37
CA VAL A 871 -27.98 20.81 -34.00
C VAL A 871 -28.62 20.98 -32.62
N LEU A 872 -27.98 21.77 -31.77
CA LEU A 872 -28.48 22.23 -30.48
C LEU A 872 -28.68 23.75 -30.53
N GLU A 873 -29.93 24.18 -30.61
CA GLU A 873 -30.31 25.61 -30.50
C GLU A 873 -30.21 26.08 -29.03
N VAL A 874 -29.72 27.30 -28.84
CA VAL A 874 -29.51 27.95 -27.54
C VAL A 874 -30.30 29.26 -27.52
N GLU A 875 -31.21 29.41 -26.54
CA GLU A 875 -31.97 30.65 -26.37
C GLU A 875 -31.10 31.79 -25.84
N SER A 876 -31.56 33.03 -26.03
CA SER A 876 -30.89 34.25 -25.55
C SER A 876 -30.73 34.37 -24.02
N ASP A 877 -31.37 33.48 -23.27
CA ASP A 877 -31.34 33.34 -21.80
C ASP A 877 -30.96 31.91 -21.37
N ASP A 878 -30.22 31.20 -22.22
CA ASP A 878 -29.61 29.88 -21.96
C ASP A 878 -28.15 29.87 -22.46
N GLU A 879 -27.34 28.92 -22.01
CA GLU A 879 -25.94 28.80 -22.42
C GLU A 879 -25.43 27.37 -22.24
N LEU A 880 -24.26 27.06 -22.82
CA LEU A 880 -23.57 25.80 -22.56
C LEU A 880 -23.21 25.68 -21.06
N ASP A 881 -23.51 24.55 -20.44
CA ASP A 881 -23.18 24.26 -19.04
C ASP A 881 -22.16 23.11 -18.93
N VAL A 882 -22.43 21.97 -19.57
CA VAL A 882 -21.60 20.75 -19.52
C VAL A 882 -21.31 20.23 -20.92
N ILE A 883 -20.10 19.74 -21.13
CA ILE A 883 -19.77 18.78 -22.19
C ILE A 883 -19.45 17.43 -21.52
N LEU A 884 -20.18 16.38 -21.88
CA LEU A 884 -19.76 15.00 -21.62
C LEU A 884 -18.87 14.57 -22.77
N ILE A 885 -17.63 14.12 -22.51
CA ILE A 885 -16.67 13.69 -23.54
C ILE A 885 -16.27 12.24 -23.27
N ASN A 886 -16.30 11.41 -24.31
CA ASN A 886 -15.57 10.15 -24.34
C ASN A 886 -14.28 10.33 -25.14
N SER A 887 -13.12 10.07 -24.53
CA SER A 887 -11.82 10.23 -25.19
C SER A 887 -10.77 9.20 -24.78
N GLY A 888 -9.88 8.91 -25.71
CA GLY A 888 -8.69 8.07 -25.52
C GLY A 888 -7.51 8.70 -26.24
N GLY A 889 -7.04 8.09 -27.33
CA GLY A 889 -6.07 8.72 -28.22
C GLY A 889 -6.60 9.98 -28.94
N TRP A 890 -7.92 10.11 -29.04
CA TRP A 890 -8.67 11.18 -29.70
C TRP A 890 -10.06 11.33 -29.05
N ILE A 891 -10.94 12.17 -29.62
CA ILE A 891 -12.33 12.32 -29.18
C ILE A 891 -13.22 11.26 -29.85
N ASP A 892 -13.67 10.27 -29.09
CA ASP A 892 -14.54 9.21 -29.59
C ASP A 892 -16.00 9.67 -29.73
N GLY A 893 -16.53 10.41 -28.75
CA GLY A 893 -17.91 10.89 -28.75
C GLY A 893 -18.15 11.99 -27.73
N LEU A 894 -19.26 12.74 -27.86
CA LEU A 894 -19.64 13.77 -26.89
C LEU A 894 -21.15 14.01 -26.81
N GLU A 895 -21.59 14.67 -25.73
CA GLU A 895 -22.93 15.22 -25.57
C GLU A 895 -22.84 16.62 -24.92
N LEU A 896 -23.49 17.62 -25.53
CA LEU A 896 -23.56 18.99 -25.03
C LEU A 896 -24.83 19.18 -24.21
N ILE A 897 -24.74 19.90 -23.08
CA ILE A 897 -25.86 20.17 -22.17
C ILE A 897 -25.87 21.66 -21.79
N THR A 898 -27.04 22.31 -21.84
CA THR A 898 -27.21 23.74 -21.51
C THR A 898 -27.60 23.98 -20.04
N LYS A 899 -27.50 25.22 -19.54
CA LYS A 899 -27.94 25.60 -18.17
C LYS A 899 -29.43 25.29 -17.94
N LYS A 900 -30.29 25.41 -18.96
CA LYS A 900 -31.71 24.97 -18.91
C LYS A 900 -31.91 23.45 -19.08
N GLY A 901 -30.84 22.66 -19.17
CA GLY A 901 -30.90 21.21 -19.29
C GLY A 901 -31.28 20.68 -20.67
N ARG A 902 -31.26 21.51 -21.74
CA ARG A 902 -31.31 20.97 -23.12
C ARG A 902 -30.07 20.14 -23.39
N ARG A 903 -30.20 19.11 -24.22
CA ARG A 903 -29.13 18.15 -24.51
C ARG A 903 -29.06 17.92 -26.01
N SER A 904 -27.86 17.84 -26.59
CA SER A 904 -27.69 17.48 -28.01
C SER A 904 -28.06 16.03 -28.31
N GLY A 905 -28.13 15.18 -27.28
CA GLY A 905 -27.99 13.74 -27.46
C GLY A 905 -26.53 13.34 -27.68
N TRP A 906 -26.27 12.05 -27.56
CA TRP A 906 -24.93 11.48 -27.71
C TRP A 906 -24.52 11.41 -29.19
N CYS A 907 -23.41 12.06 -29.53
CA CYS A 907 -22.81 12.10 -30.86
C CYS A 907 -21.49 11.31 -30.90
N GLY A 908 -21.14 10.76 -32.06
CA GLY A 908 -19.95 9.90 -32.22
C GLY A 908 -20.05 8.52 -31.56
N GLY A 909 -18.90 7.88 -31.39
CA GLY A 909 -18.73 6.54 -30.83
C GLY A 909 -18.81 6.49 -29.31
N ARG A 910 -18.42 5.33 -28.74
CA ARG A 910 -18.38 5.06 -27.28
C ARG A 910 -17.04 4.45 -26.84
N GLY A 911 -15.97 4.71 -27.59
CA GLY A 911 -14.60 4.40 -27.17
C GLY A 911 -14.12 5.34 -26.04
N GLY A 912 -12.91 5.11 -25.53
CA GLY A 912 -12.30 6.00 -24.55
C GLY A 912 -12.91 5.97 -23.14
N GLN A 913 -12.37 6.81 -22.25
CA GLN A 913 -12.91 7.07 -20.92
C GLN A 913 -13.91 8.23 -20.97
N MET A 914 -14.94 8.19 -20.13
CA MET A 914 -15.92 9.29 -20.00
C MET A 914 -15.41 10.35 -19.02
N HIS A 915 -15.52 11.62 -19.44
CA HIS A 915 -15.14 12.81 -18.70
C HIS A 915 -16.32 13.79 -18.66
N VAL A 916 -16.49 14.47 -17.51
CA VAL A 916 -17.46 15.56 -17.34
C VAL A 916 -16.70 16.88 -17.35
N VAL A 917 -16.96 17.72 -18.35
CA VAL A 917 -16.28 19.00 -18.55
C VAL A 917 -17.26 20.14 -18.28
N LYS A 918 -16.98 20.91 -17.23
CA LYS A 918 -17.77 22.06 -16.77
C LYS A 918 -16.82 23.07 -16.08
N PRO A 919 -17.01 24.39 -16.25
CA PRO A 919 -16.26 25.39 -15.51
C PRO A 919 -16.39 25.19 -13.99
N PRO A 920 -15.34 25.44 -13.21
CA PRO A 920 -15.44 25.39 -11.76
C PRO A 920 -16.42 26.46 -11.23
N THR A 921 -16.99 26.23 -10.05
CA THR A 921 -17.89 27.20 -9.42
C THR A 921 -17.18 28.53 -9.19
N GLY A 922 -17.80 29.63 -9.63
CA GLY A 922 -17.19 30.96 -9.62
C GLY A 922 -16.49 31.34 -10.94
N HIS A 923 -16.46 30.42 -11.92
CA HIS A 923 -15.93 30.63 -13.27
C HIS A 923 -17.00 30.35 -14.34
N ILE A 924 -16.84 30.96 -15.51
CA ILE A 924 -17.71 30.78 -16.68
C ILE A 924 -16.95 30.21 -17.88
N TRP A 925 -17.68 29.67 -18.86
CA TRP A 925 -17.11 29.33 -20.16
C TRP A 925 -16.58 30.58 -20.89
N MET A 926 -15.41 30.43 -21.50
CA MET A 926 -14.74 31.42 -22.36
C MET A 926 -14.40 30.86 -23.75
N GLY A 927 -14.81 29.61 -24.04
CA GLY A 927 -14.56 28.93 -25.30
C GLY A 927 -14.06 27.49 -25.19
N LEU A 928 -13.54 26.97 -26.31
CA LEU A 928 -12.81 25.71 -26.42
C LEU A 928 -11.50 25.92 -27.19
N ALA A 929 -10.46 25.18 -26.81
CA ALA A 929 -9.26 24.97 -27.60
C ALA A 929 -9.07 23.46 -27.87
N GLY A 930 -8.27 23.07 -28.85
CA GLY A 930 -8.07 21.66 -29.19
C GLY A 930 -7.31 21.45 -30.49
N THR A 931 -7.23 20.19 -30.93
CA THR A 931 -6.58 19.79 -32.17
C THR A 931 -7.42 18.78 -32.96
N GLY A 932 -7.16 18.66 -34.27
CA GLY A 932 -7.73 17.61 -35.11
C GLY A 932 -7.12 17.53 -36.52
N VAL A 933 -7.44 16.45 -37.24
CA VAL A 933 -7.15 16.29 -38.68
C VAL A 933 -8.47 16.14 -39.45
N GLY A 934 -8.99 14.91 -39.60
CA GLY A 934 -10.35 14.66 -40.12
C GLY A 934 -11.39 14.61 -38.98
N TRP A 935 -10.93 14.29 -37.77
CA TRP A 935 -11.67 14.34 -36.51
C TRP A 935 -10.81 14.99 -35.45
N LEU A 936 -11.44 15.40 -34.34
CA LEU A 936 -10.77 16.00 -33.18
C LEU A 936 -9.95 14.95 -32.41
N ASP A 937 -8.68 15.25 -32.16
CA ASP A 937 -7.78 14.45 -31.34
C ASP A 937 -7.43 15.08 -30.00
N SER A 938 -7.81 16.35 -29.76
CA SER A 938 -7.92 16.90 -28.41
C SER A 938 -9.02 17.97 -28.27
N ILE A 939 -9.52 18.12 -27.04
CA ILE A 939 -10.38 19.23 -26.58
C ILE A 939 -9.87 19.72 -25.23
N GLN A 940 -9.88 21.03 -25.02
CA GLN A 940 -9.65 21.74 -23.77
C GLN A 940 -10.76 22.77 -23.54
N MET A 941 -11.24 22.86 -22.31
CA MET A 941 -12.15 23.92 -21.87
C MET A 941 -11.38 25.21 -21.63
N LEU A 942 -11.91 26.33 -22.13
CA LEU A 942 -11.46 27.68 -21.78
C LEU A 942 -12.45 28.29 -20.79
N TYR A 943 -11.96 28.86 -19.69
CA TYR A 943 -12.81 29.43 -18.64
C TYR A 943 -12.13 30.61 -17.93
N ALA A 944 -12.91 31.49 -17.31
CA ALA A 944 -12.40 32.62 -16.52
C ALA A 944 -13.28 32.91 -15.31
N GLN A 945 -12.70 33.57 -14.30
CA GLN A 945 -13.42 33.99 -13.10
C GLN A 945 -14.58 34.93 -13.46
N ALA A 946 -15.74 34.70 -12.84
CA ALA A 946 -16.94 35.51 -13.05
C ALA A 946 -16.74 36.94 -12.51
N PRO A 947 -17.30 37.99 -13.15
CA PRO A 947 -17.18 39.35 -12.67
C PRO A 947 -17.85 39.52 -11.29
N GLY A 948 -17.10 40.00 -10.30
CA GLY A 948 -17.62 40.25 -8.95
C GLY A 948 -17.51 39.07 -7.98
N SER A 949 -16.80 37.99 -8.31
CA SER A 949 -16.53 36.85 -7.40
C SER A 949 -15.15 36.89 -6.70
N ALA A 950 -14.61 38.08 -6.41
CA ALA A 950 -13.21 38.31 -6.05
C ALA A 950 -12.99 38.98 -4.68
#